data_AF-A0A6Q2Y0L9-F1
#
_entry.id   AF-A0A6Q2Y0L9-F1
#
_cell.length_a   1.000
_cell.length_b   1.000
_cell.length_c   1.000
_cell.angle_alpha   90.00
_cell.angle_beta   90.00
_cell.angle_gamma   90.00
#
_symmetry.space_group_name_H-M   'P 1'
#
loop_
_entity.id
_entity.type
_entity.pdbx_description
1 polymer ?
#
loop_
_entity_poly.entity_id
_entity_poly.type
_entity_poly.pdbx_seq_one_letter_code
_entity_poly.pdbx_strand_id
1 'polypeptide(L)'
;MAKKGRTKGEKPEALISALQAANEDLRSKLTDIQIELHQEKCKVSKLEREKVQECKRIREQEQHRHTATLTEQRAKWHEEKQKELQALRENLVRQHEQEQARTAKIKDQENQRLKAALSAMRDGSGEKVRTALTLEAREEARRFFDIERVKLLQEISELKQTKKQTDEALSTMIQADKMKAGDLRSEHQMHQEQITKIKWDSERDIRRLVDEIKSKDRTIFSLEKELENAIGLLQKLQMQKDALDDQLFLVKEAECNLGSPKREIPGRAGDGAEHCGSPVRHRNAEGNLEMVQMLPLDYRNDMRRNQRRMADLNATIRKLEDRNSLLVDERNELLKRVRESEKQCKPMLEKNKMLNKRNDDLSLAMQRMEEKLKVLAKENLELKEKISSHPPLKKTNCKSLNDLDQAHDDQEIEFLKLQVLEQQSIIDELTRDREKLLRKKRHKRSSRPIKRHIVVDTFFGYDEESMDSETSSVASFRMDRTPATPDEDLDEVRSESELRFRQLTREYQALQRAYALLQEHQGGLLDAEIEAKAQEQLQADVVRYKAKIEDLEKELAHKGQDSKWVEEKQLFLRRNQELLEKVEKLDTKCSRQQQELQDSKDQNELLEFRILELEVRHVTVFAGIDLKVIACRTPRGNVT
;
A
#
# COMPACT_ATOMS: atom_id res chain seq x y z
N MET A 1 -38.13 -112.16 -62.21
CA MET A 1 -36.77 -111.63 -62.47
C MET A 1 -36.90 -110.19 -62.95
N ALA A 2 -36.00 -109.22 -62.74
CA ALA A 2 -35.00 -108.94 -61.68
C ALA A 2 -34.27 -107.62 -62.08
N LYS A 3 -33.58 -106.97 -61.13
CA LYS A 3 -32.81 -105.70 -61.27
C LYS A 3 -33.71 -104.44 -61.40
N LYS A 4 -33.68 -103.41 -60.53
CA LYS A 4 -32.63 -102.71 -59.75
C LYS A 4 -31.91 -101.60 -60.55
N GLY A 5 -32.56 -100.44 -60.63
CA GLY A 5 -31.95 -99.15 -61.03
C GLY A 5 -32.25 -98.10 -59.96
N ARG A 6 -31.21 -97.42 -59.43
CA ARG A 6 -31.29 -96.56 -58.22
C ARG A 6 -30.73 -95.17 -58.54
N THR A 7 -31.57 -94.27 -59.05
CA THR A 7 -31.22 -92.86 -59.31
C THR A 7 -31.42 -91.99 -58.05
N LYS A 8 -30.69 -92.32 -56.97
CA LYS A 8 -30.28 -91.30 -55.99
C LYS A 8 -28.99 -90.68 -56.51
N GLY A 9 -28.99 -89.38 -56.84
CA GLY A 9 -27.84 -88.75 -57.49
C GLY A 9 -27.86 -87.22 -57.45
N GLU A 10 -28.49 -86.59 -58.43
CA GLU A 10 -28.00 -85.34 -59.07
C GLU A 10 -28.44 -83.99 -58.43
N LYS A 11 -28.95 -83.98 -57.19
CA LYS A 11 -29.36 -82.73 -56.50
C LYS A 11 -28.40 -82.11 -55.46
N PRO A 12 -27.35 -82.78 -54.92
CA PRO A 12 -26.45 -82.15 -53.96
C PRO A 12 -25.34 -81.32 -54.64
N GLU A 13 -24.77 -81.78 -55.75
CA GLU A 13 -23.57 -81.17 -56.35
C GLU A 13 -23.85 -79.76 -56.88
N ALA A 14 -24.93 -79.57 -57.63
CA ALA A 14 -25.33 -78.23 -58.10
C ALA A 14 -25.64 -77.26 -56.94
N LEU A 15 -26.18 -77.77 -55.82
CA LEU A 15 -26.42 -76.98 -54.61
C LEU A 15 -25.12 -76.63 -53.89
N ILE A 16 -24.17 -77.57 -53.82
CA ILE A 16 -22.82 -77.34 -53.27
C ILE A 16 -22.08 -76.28 -54.09
N SER A 17 -22.10 -76.36 -55.43
CA SER A 17 -21.48 -75.35 -56.29
C SER A 17 -22.13 -73.97 -56.14
N ALA A 18 -23.46 -73.90 -56.02
CA ALA A 18 -24.17 -72.65 -55.76
C ALA A 18 -23.82 -72.06 -54.37
N LEU A 19 -23.70 -72.89 -53.34
CA LEU A 19 -23.26 -72.47 -52.00
C LEU A 19 -21.78 -72.06 -51.98
N GLN A 20 -20.92 -72.70 -52.77
CA GLN A 20 -19.51 -72.29 -52.93
C GLN A 20 -19.42 -70.91 -53.61
N ALA A 21 -20.14 -70.71 -54.72
CA ALA A 21 -20.20 -69.42 -55.40
C ALA A 21 -20.75 -68.31 -54.48
N ALA A 22 -21.80 -68.58 -53.70
CA ALA A 22 -22.34 -67.64 -52.72
C ALA A 22 -21.37 -67.34 -51.57
N ASN A 23 -20.59 -68.33 -51.09
CA ASN A 23 -19.56 -68.09 -50.08
C ASN A 23 -18.40 -67.25 -50.63
N GLU A 24 -18.01 -67.43 -51.90
CA GLU A 24 -16.93 -66.66 -52.50
C GLU A 24 -17.36 -65.21 -52.84
N ASP A 25 -18.61 -65.01 -53.26
CA ASP A 25 -19.26 -63.70 -53.38
C ASP A 25 -19.34 -62.97 -52.02
N LEU A 26 -19.71 -63.68 -50.94
CA LEU A 26 -19.68 -63.14 -49.57
C LEU A 26 -18.26 -62.81 -49.09
N ARG A 27 -17.24 -63.59 -49.49
CA ARG A 27 -15.82 -63.31 -49.20
C ARG A 27 -15.30 -62.08 -49.96
N SER A 28 -15.66 -61.91 -51.23
CA SER A 28 -15.36 -60.69 -51.98
C SER A 28 -15.97 -59.49 -51.26
N LYS A 29 -17.29 -59.50 -51.02
CA LYS A 29 -18.00 -58.41 -50.35
C LYS A 29 -17.46 -58.09 -48.96
N LEU A 30 -17.05 -59.09 -48.18
CA LEU A 30 -16.39 -58.87 -46.90
C LEU A 30 -15.02 -58.18 -47.06
N THR A 31 -14.27 -58.53 -48.11
CA THR A 31 -12.98 -57.90 -48.44
C THR A 31 -13.18 -56.46 -48.93
N ASP A 32 -14.15 -56.23 -49.80
CA ASP A 32 -14.52 -54.91 -50.32
C ASP A 32 -14.94 -53.96 -49.17
N ILE A 33 -15.82 -54.43 -48.26
CA ILE A 33 -16.23 -53.69 -47.05
C ILE A 33 -15.04 -53.42 -46.11
N GLN A 34 -14.07 -54.34 -46.00
CA GLN A 34 -12.85 -54.11 -45.20
C GLN A 34 -11.95 -53.04 -45.84
N ILE A 35 -11.84 -53.01 -47.16
CA ILE A 35 -11.10 -51.98 -47.91
C ILE A 35 -11.78 -50.62 -47.77
N GLU A 36 -13.10 -50.53 -47.96
CA GLU A 36 -13.88 -49.29 -47.76
C GLU A 36 -13.74 -48.77 -46.33
N LEU A 37 -13.90 -49.64 -45.32
CA LEU A 37 -13.72 -49.29 -43.91
C LEU A 37 -12.30 -48.79 -43.60
N HIS A 38 -11.27 -49.33 -44.26
CA HIS A 38 -9.91 -48.84 -44.12
C HIS A 38 -9.72 -47.46 -44.79
N GLN A 39 -10.29 -47.25 -45.98
CA GLN A 39 -10.28 -45.95 -46.66
C GLN A 39 -11.01 -44.87 -45.85
N GLU A 40 -12.18 -45.17 -45.29
CA GLU A 40 -12.92 -44.24 -44.45
C GLU A 40 -12.17 -43.91 -43.15
N LYS A 41 -11.53 -44.90 -42.50
CA LYS A 41 -10.63 -44.64 -41.36
C LYS A 41 -9.48 -43.69 -41.73
N CYS A 42 -8.91 -43.83 -42.94
CA CYS A 42 -7.89 -42.90 -43.44
C CYS A 42 -8.45 -41.49 -43.71
N LYS A 43 -9.65 -41.38 -44.31
CA LYS A 43 -10.33 -40.09 -44.55
C LYS A 43 -10.68 -39.37 -43.25
N VAL A 44 -11.28 -40.07 -42.28
CA VAL A 44 -11.58 -39.55 -40.94
C VAL A 44 -10.29 -39.07 -40.27
N SER A 45 -9.24 -39.89 -40.26
CA SER A 45 -7.95 -39.50 -39.68
C SER A 45 -7.32 -38.27 -40.37
N LYS A 46 -7.54 -38.08 -41.68
CA LYS A 46 -7.10 -36.86 -42.39
C LYS A 46 -7.92 -35.64 -41.94
N LEU A 47 -9.24 -35.75 -41.89
CA LEU A 47 -10.16 -34.70 -41.44
C LEU A 47 -9.94 -34.31 -39.96
N GLU A 48 -9.56 -35.25 -39.10
CA GLU A 48 -9.16 -35.00 -37.72
C GLU A 48 -7.91 -34.10 -37.64
N ARG A 49 -6.85 -34.44 -38.42
CA ARG A 49 -5.64 -33.60 -38.49
C ARG A 49 -5.95 -32.21 -39.04
N GLU A 50 -6.77 -32.12 -40.08
CA GLU A 50 -7.19 -30.85 -40.69
C GLU A 50 -8.00 -29.99 -39.71
N LYS A 51 -8.97 -30.58 -38.98
CA LYS A 51 -9.69 -29.87 -37.91
C LYS A 51 -8.76 -29.41 -36.79
N VAL A 52 -7.80 -30.23 -36.36
CA VAL A 52 -6.81 -29.84 -35.33
C VAL A 52 -5.93 -28.69 -35.81
N GLN A 53 -5.54 -28.65 -37.10
CA GLN A 53 -4.80 -27.53 -37.68
C GLN A 53 -5.66 -26.26 -37.79
N GLU A 54 -6.91 -26.38 -38.24
CA GLU A 54 -7.84 -25.24 -38.32
C GLU A 54 -8.16 -24.66 -36.94
N CYS A 55 -8.35 -25.51 -35.92
CA CYS A 55 -8.52 -25.06 -34.53
C CYS A 55 -7.27 -24.35 -33.97
N LYS A 56 -6.05 -24.66 -34.44
CA LYS A 56 -4.85 -23.88 -34.12
C LYS A 56 -4.86 -22.54 -34.84
N ARG A 57 -5.08 -22.54 -36.16
CA ARG A 57 -5.14 -21.34 -37.01
C ARG A 57 -6.16 -20.32 -36.50
N ILE A 58 -7.34 -20.77 -36.05
CA ILE A 58 -8.37 -19.91 -35.44
C ILE A 58 -7.86 -19.30 -34.12
N ARG A 59 -7.23 -20.09 -33.23
CA ARG A 59 -6.68 -19.58 -31.96
C ARG A 59 -5.56 -18.56 -32.18
N GLU A 60 -4.69 -18.81 -33.14
CA GLU A 60 -3.62 -17.90 -33.56
C GLU A 60 -4.19 -16.60 -34.13
N GLN A 61 -5.17 -16.69 -35.03
CA GLN A 61 -5.87 -15.53 -35.59
C GLN A 61 -6.58 -14.68 -34.51
N GLU A 62 -7.18 -15.32 -33.50
CA GLU A 62 -7.83 -14.62 -32.39
C GLU A 62 -6.82 -13.97 -31.42
N GLN A 63 -5.68 -14.62 -31.17
CA GLN A 63 -4.56 -14.02 -30.44
C GLN A 63 -3.97 -12.80 -31.16
N HIS A 64 -3.84 -12.85 -32.50
CA HIS A 64 -3.43 -11.71 -33.31
C HIS A 64 -4.46 -10.57 -33.26
N ARG A 65 -5.77 -10.86 -33.34
CA ARG A 65 -6.85 -9.88 -33.16
C ARG A 65 -6.78 -9.20 -31.79
N HIS A 66 -6.73 -9.96 -30.70
CA HIS A 66 -6.60 -9.42 -29.35
C HIS A 66 -5.33 -8.56 -29.18
N THR A 67 -4.21 -9.00 -29.75
CA THR A 67 -2.95 -8.23 -29.74
C THR A 67 -3.11 -6.90 -30.48
N ALA A 68 -3.71 -6.91 -31.67
CA ALA A 68 -3.95 -5.72 -32.48
C ALA A 68 -4.84 -4.71 -31.75
N THR A 69 -5.99 -5.13 -31.22
CA THR A 69 -6.89 -4.27 -30.43
C THR A 69 -6.19 -3.72 -29.18
N LEU A 70 -5.37 -4.52 -28.51
CA LEU A 70 -4.60 -4.09 -27.34
C LEU A 70 -3.54 -3.03 -27.72
N THR A 71 -2.89 -3.14 -28.88
CA THR A 71 -1.97 -2.11 -29.39
C THR A 71 -2.70 -0.84 -29.85
N GLU A 72 -3.85 -0.97 -30.50
CA GLU A 72 -4.67 0.16 -30.94
C GLU A 72 -5.19 0.97 -29.74
N GLN A 73 -5.70 0.28 -28.71
CA GLN A 73 -6.11 0.93 -27.45
C GLN A 73 -4.93 1.66 -26.80
N ARG A 74 -3.74 1.03 -26.71
CA ARG A 74 -2.53 1.68 -26.17
C ARG A 74 -2.13 2.93 -26.96
N ALA A 75 -2.28 2.90 -28.29
CA ALA A 75 -2.01 4.06 -29.14
C ALA A 75 -3.01 5.21 -28.89
N LYS A 76 -4.31 4.91 -28.82
CA LYS A 76 -5.35 5.92 -28.52
C LYS A 76 -5.16 6.56 -27.14
N TRP A 77 -4.98 5.76 -26.09
CA TRP A 77 -4.68 6.26 -24.73
C TRP A 77 -3.43 7.15 -24.70
N HIS A 78 -2.39 6.82 -25.48
CA HIS A 78 -1.20 7.68 -25.57
C HIS A 78 -1.49 8.97 -26.34
N GLU A 79 -2.21 8.91 -27.46
CA GLU A 79 -2.59 10.08 -28.26
C GLU A 79 -3.48 11.06 -27.46
N GLU A 80 -4.48 10.54 -26.76
CA GLU A 80 -5.34 11.29 -25.83
C GLU A 80 -4.51 11.94 -24.72
N LYS A 81 -3.59 11.19 -24.09
CA LYS A 81 -2.70 11.74 -23.06
C LYS A 81 -1.78 12.85 -23.59
N GLN A 82 -1.29 12.75 -24.83
CA GLN A 82 -0.50 13.82 -25.45
C GLN A 82 -1.37 15.05 -25.78
N LYS A 83 -2.62 14.87 -26.22
CA LYS A 83 -3.58 15.97 -26.43
C LYS A 83 -3.91 16.70 -25.13
N GLU A 84 -4.17 15.98 -24.04
CA GLU A 84 -4.37 16.56 -22.71
C GLU A 84 -3.14 17.34 -22.23
N LEU A 85 -1.94 16.76 -22.36
CA LEU A 85 -0.69 17.42 -21.97
C LEU A 85 -0.42 18.67 -22.82
N GLN A 86 -0.79 18.66 -24.10
CA GLN A 86 -0.65 19.81 -24.98
C GLN A 86 -1.64 20.93 -24.63
N ALA A 87 -2.92 20.60 -24.43
CA ALA A 87 -3.93 21.57 -23.99
C ALA A 87 -3.62 22.16 -22.61
N LEU A 88 -2.97 21.40 -21.71
CA LEU A 88 -2.50 21.90 -20.41
C LEU A 88 -1.29 22.85 -20.55
N ARG A 89 -0.35 22.56 -21.46
CA ARG A 89 0.75 23.49 -21.79
C ARG A 89 0.21 24.80 -22.37
N GLU A 90 -0.70 24.73 -23.33
CA GLU A 90 -1.29 25.89 -24.00
C GLU A 90 -2.08 26.77 -23.02
N ASN A 91 -2.85 26.16 -22.10
CA ASN A 91 -3.51 26.91 -21.03
C ASN A 91 -2.51 27.57 -20.06
N LEU A 92 -1.42 26.90 -19.71
CA LEU A 92 -0.41 27.46 -18.81
C LEU A 92 0.39 28.61 -19.47
N VAL A 93 0.70 28.48 -20.77
CA VAL A 93 1.31 29.56 -21.57
C VAL A 93 0.36 30.75 -21.64
N ARG A 94 -0.91 30.53 -22.00
CA ARG A 94 -1.93 31.60 -22.06
C ARG A 94 -2.16 32.26 -20.71
N GLN A 95 -2.10 31.52 -19.61
CA GLN A 95 -2.12 32.09 -18.25
C GLN A 95 -0.88 32.95 -17.98
N HIS A 96 0.31 32.47 -18.36
CA HIS A 96 1.55 33.22 -18.17
C HIS A 96 1.58 34.52 -18.99
N GLU A 97 1.14 34.49 -20.25
CA GLU A 97 0.96 35.67 -21.09
C GLU A 97 -0.07 36.65 -20.50
N GLN A 98 -1.18 36.13 -19.95
CA GLN A 98 -2.20 36.93 -19.28
C GLN A 98 -1.65 37.62 -18.01
N GLU A 99 -0.82 36.95 -17.21
CA GLU A 99 -0.14 37.55 -16.05
C GLU A 99 0.99 38.50 -16.43
N GLN A 100 1.73 38.22 -17.51
CA GLN A 100 2.71 39.18 -18.06
C GLN A 100 1.99 40.47 -18.51
N ALA A 101 0.88 40.37 -19.24
CA ALA A 101 0.10 41.51 -19.70
C ALA A 101 -0.52 42.31 -18.53
N ARG A 102 -1.03 41.63 -17.49
CA ARG A 102 -1.48 42.25 -16.23
C ARG A 102 -0.34 43.01 -15.55
N THR A 103 0.82 42.37 -15.40
CA THR A 103 2.02 42.94 -14.77
C THR A 103 2.56 44.13 -15.54
N ALA A 104 2.59 44.07 -16.87
CA ALA A 104 3.01 45.17 -17.75
C ALA A 104 2.08 46.37 -17.56
N LYS A 105 0.75 46.16 -17.64
CA LYS A 105 -0.24 47.23 -17.45
C LYS A 105 -0.11 47.93 -16.08
N ILE A 106 0.12 47.17 -15.01
CA ILE A 106 0.36 47.74 -13.67
C ILE A 106 1.64 48.57 -13.65
N LYS A 107 2.74 48.07 -14.24
CA LYS A 107 4.01 48.80 -14.34
C LYS A 107 3.92 50.07 -15.20
N ASP A 108 3.12 50.05 -16.27
CA ASP A 108 2.88 51.22 -17.11
C ASP A 108 2.04 52.28 -16.39
N GLN A 109 1.01 51.86 -15.64
CA GLN A 109 0.21 52.74 -14.79
C GLN A 109 1.07 53.40 -13.70
N GLU A 110 1.91 52.62 -13.00
CA GLU A 110 2.84 53.18 -12.00
C GLU A 110 3.89 54.10 -12.65
N ASN A 111 4.39 53.78 -13.85
CA ASN A 111 5.28 54.68 -14.59
C ASN A 111 4.62 56.01 -14.97
N GLN A 112 3.35 56.00 -15.40
CA GLN A 112 2.60 57.21 -15.72
C GLN A 112 2.38 58.07 -14.46
N ARG A 113 1.99 57.42 -13.36
CA ARG A 113 1.81 58.01 -12.03
C ARG A 113 3.09 58.65 -11.49
N LEU A 114 4.21 57.93 -11.48
CA LEU A 114 5.51 58.45 -11.02
C LEU A 114 6.00 59.62 -11.89
N LYS A 115 5.78 59.57 -13.22
CA LYS A 115 6.08 60.69 -14.12
C LYS A 115 5.23 61.92 -13.79
N ALA A 116 3.93 61.75 -13.51
CA ALA A 116 3.06 62.85 -13.10
C ALA A 116 3.49 63.47 -11.76
N ALA A 117 3.85 62.65 -10.77
CA ALA A 117 4.35 63.11 -9.48
C ALA A 117 5.69 63.87 -9.63
N LEU A 118 6.60 63.39 -10.47
CA LEU A 118 7.87 64.07 -10.77
C LEU A 118 7.67 65.43 -11.45
N SER A 119 6.72 65.56 -12.39
CA SER A 119 6.35 66.85 -12.97
C SER A 119 5.81 67.80 -11.90
N ALA A 120 4.84 67.36 -11.09
CA ALA A 120 4.26 68.19 -10.02
C ALA A 120 5.31 68.66 -8.99
N MET A 121 6.35 67.86 -8.71
CA MET A 121 7.47 68.32 -7.88
C MET A 121 8.34 69.39 -8.56
N ARG A 122 8.56 69.31 -9.88
CA ARG A 122 9.27 70.35 -10.64
C ARG A 122 8.49 71.66 -10.70
N ASP A 123 7.17 71.58 -10.76
CA ASP A 123 6.23 72.72 -10.73
C ASP A 123 6.05 73.31 -9.30
N GLY A 124 7.01 73.09 -8.41
CA GLY A 124 7.02 73.63 -7.04
C GLY A 124 6.04 73.00 -6.04
N SER A 125 5.26 71.98 -6.43
CA SER A 125 4.20 71.40 -5.57
C SER A 125 4.71 70.33 -4.58
N GLY A 126 6.02 70.19 -4.38
CA GLY A 126 6.66 69.06 -3.69
C GLY A 126 6.17 68.74 -2.27
N GLU A 127 5.72 69.73 -1.50
CA GLU A 127 5.12 69.51 -0.15
C GLU A 127 3.75 68.81 -0.25
N LYS A 128 2.91 69.24 -1.20
CA LYS A 128 1.61 68.63 -1.48
C LYS A 128 1.78 67.21 -2.02
N VAL A 129 2.78 67.00 -2.90
CA VAL A 129 3.13 65.67 -3.44
C VAL A 129 3.60 64.72 -2.32
N ARG A 130 4.53 65.15 -1.45
CA ARG A 130 4.98 64.34 -0.29
C ARG A 130 3.82 63.98 0.64
N THR A 131 2.92 64.93 0.91
CA THR A 131 1.74 64.69 1.75
C THR A 131 0.76 63.70 1.11
N ALA A 132 0.48 63.85 -0.18
CA ALA A 132 -0.40 62.95 -0.94
C ALA A 132 0.15 61.52 -0.97
N LEU A 133 1.43 61.32 -1.33
CA LEU A 133 2.08 60.01 -1.34
C LEU A 133 2.06 59.33 0.05
N THR A 134 2.19 60.11 1.13
CA THR A 134 2.15 59.59 2.51
C THR A 134 0.74 59.15 2.92
N LEU A 135 -0.30 59.86 2.49
CA LEU A 135 -1.70 59.45 2.69
C LEU A 135 -2.05 58.22 1.85
N GLU A 136 -1.60 58.20 0.60
CA GLU A 136 -1.87 57.13 -0.35
C GLU A 136 -1.22 55.82 0.06
N ALA A 137 0.05 55.81 0.48
CA ALA A 137 0.70 54.61 1.03
C ALA A 137 -0.03 54.08 2.29
N ARG A 138 -0.63 54.96 3.10
CA ARG A 138 -1.49 54.60 4.25
C ARG A 138 -2.88 54.12 3.85
N GLU A 139 -3.35 54.40 2.64
CA GLU A 139 -4.56 53.80 2.07
C GLU A 139 -4.26 52.49 1.37
N GLU A 140 -3.20 52.39 0.58
CA GLU A 140 -2.79 51.16 -0.10
C GLU A 140 -2.48 50.03 0.90
N ALA A 141 -1.78 50.34 2.00
CA ALA A 141 -1.59 49.38 3.09
C ALA A 141 -2.93 48.90 3.68
N ARG A 142 -3.90 49.80 3.89
CA ARG A 142 -5.24 49.43 4.39
C ARG A 142 -6.03 48.60 3.38
N ARG A 143 -6.07 49.01 2.11
CA ARG A 143 -6.70 48.26 1.01
C ARG A 143 -6.10 46.85 0.86
N PHE A 144 -4.78 46.71 1.02
CA PHE A 144 -4.11 45.41 1.02
C PHE A 144 -4.60 44.52 2.18
N PHE A 145 -4.62 45.03 3.41
CA PHE A 145 -5.16 44.29 4.56
C PHE A 145 -6.66 43.97 4.43
N ASP A 146 -7.47 44.88 3.87
CA ASP A 146 -8.88 44.65 3.59
C ASP A 146 -9.09 43.53 2.56
N ILE A 147 -8.32 43.54 1.46
CA ILE A 147 -8.35 42.49 0.43
C ILE A 147 -7.93 41.14 1.02
N GLU A 148 -6.84 41.07 1.78
CA GLU A 148 -6.36 39.81 2.35
C GLU A 148 -7.32 39.27 3.43
N ARG A 149 -7.91 40.16 4.24
CA ARG A 149 -8.99 39.77 5.17
C ARG A 149 -10.18 39.16 4.44
N VAL A 150 -10.60 39.74 3.30
CA VAL A 150 -11.71 39.20 2.51
C VAL A 150 -11.37 37.84 1.90
N LYS A 151 -10.15 37.64 1.38
CA LYS A 151 -9.70 36.31 0.90
C LYS A 151 -9.73 35.27 2.03
N LEU A 152 -9.13 35.58 3.18
CA LEU A 152 -9.06 34.64 4.31
C LEU A 152 -10.45 34.31 4.87
N LEU A 153 -11.38 35.28 4.89
CA LEU A 153 -12.78 35.02 5.24
C LEU A 153 -13.50 34.12 4.22
N GLN A 154 -13.21 34.27 2.93
CA GLN A 154 -13.74 33.39 1.88
C GLN A 154 -13.15 31.97 1.99
N GLU A 155 -11.84 31.84 2.17
CA GLU A 155 -11.17 30.54 2.39
C GLU A 155 -11.72 29.84 3.65
N ILE A 156 -11.91 30.55 4.76
CA ILE A 156 -12.56 30.02 5.97
C ILE A 156 -14.01 29.56 5.69
N SER A 157 -14.72 30.21 4.77
CA SER A 157 -16.07 29.80 4.34
C SER A 157 -16.03 28.50 3.51
N GLU A 158 -15.12 28.42 2.54
CA GLU A 158 -14.91 27.24 1.68
C GLU A 158 -14.41 26.03 2.48
N LEU A 159 -13.50 26.23 3.44
CA LEU A 159 -13.05 25.21 4.38
C LEU A 159 -14.19 24.70 5.28
N LYS A 160 -15.11 25.57 5.72
CA LYS A 160 -16.31 25.14 6.46
C LYS A 160 -17.27 24.34 5.58
N GLN A 161 -17.45 24.72 4.31
CA GLN A 161 -18.31 24.02 3.37
C GLN A 161 -17.75 22.64 2.99
N THR A 162 -16.47 22.54 2.67
CA THR A 162 -15.80 21.26 2.36
C THR A 162 -15.78 20.34 3.58
N LYS A 163 -15.49 20.87 4.78
CA LYS A 163 -15.56 20.09 6.04
C LYS A 163 -16.97 19.53 6.27
N LYS A 164 -18.02 20.33 6.06
CA LYS A 164 -19.42 19.85 6.13
C LYS A 164 -19.68 18.72 5.14
N GLN A 165 -19.24 18.85 3.89
CA GLN A 165 -19.40 17.81 2.88
C GLN A 165 -18.66 16.50 3.25
N THR A 166 -17.47 16.59 3.85
CA THR A 166 -16.75 15.40 4.35
C THR A 166 -17.42 14.77 5.57
N ASP A 167 -17.98 15.58 6.48
CA ASP A 167 -18.75 15.08 7.64
C ASP A 167 -20.03 14.35 7.18
N GLU A 168 -20.74 14.88 6.18
CA GLU A 168 -21.94 14.26 5.57
C GLU A 168 -21.62 12.95 4.82
N ALA A 169 -20.51 12.92 4.07
CA ALA A 169 -20.02 11.71 3.40
C ALA A 169 -19.59 10.63 4.40
N LEU A 170 -18.89 11.00 5.47
CA LEU A 170 -18.49 10.10 6.56
C LEU A 170 -19.72 9.48 7.27
N SER A 171 -20.74 10.30 7.56
CA SER A 171 -22.00 9.83 8.14
C SER A 171 -22.69 8.79 7.24
N THR A 172 -22.72 9.04 5.93
CA THR A 172 -23.30 8.12 4.94
C THR A 172 -22.51 6.81 4.85
N MET A 173 -21.17 6.87 4.91
CA MET A 173 -20.31 5.68 4.95
C MET A 173 -20.56 4.83 6.20
N ILE A 174 -20.65 5.46 7.38
CA ILE A 174 -20.95 4.79 8.66
C ILE A 174 -22.33 4.11 8.61
N GLN A 175 -23.33 4.77 8.02
CA GLN A 175 -24.66 4.18 7.84
C GLN A 175 -24.63 2.98 6.89
N ALA A 176 -23.89 3.06 5.78
CA ALA A 176 -23.73 1.96 4.83
C ALA A 176 -23.01 0.76 5.47
N ASP A 177 -21.95 0.96 6.25
CA ASP A 177 -21.23 -0.12 6.93
C ASP A 177 -22.05 -0.73 8.07
N LYS A 178 -22.86 0.07 8.78
CA LYS A 178 -23.85 -0.43 9.75
C LYS A 178 -24.90 -1.33 9.09
N MET A 179 -25.31 -1.01 7.85
CA MET A 179 -26.22 -1.83 7.06
C MET A 179 -25.57 -3.14 6.63
N LYS A 180 -24.39 -3.09 5.98
CA LYS A 180 -23.61 -4.29 5.61
C LYS A 180 -23.37 -5.24 6.80
N ALA A 181 -23.05 -4.69 7.98
CA ALA A 181 -22.88 -5.47 9.19
C ALA A 181 -24.18 -6.10 9.70
N GLY A 182 -25.33 -5.50 9.40
CA GLY A 182 -26.66 -6.12 9.55
C GLY A 182 -26.85 -7.28 8.57
N ASP A 183 -26.64 -7.02 7.28
CA ASP A 183 -26.82 -8.01 6.20
C ASP A 183 -25.95 -9.25 6.43
N LEU A 184 -24.67 -9.08 6.80
CA LEU A 184 -23.77 -10.18 7.15
C LEU A 184 -24.24 -11.03 8.35
N ARG A 185 -24.95 -10.44 9.33
CA ARG A 185 -25.55 -11.20 10.43
C ARG A 185 -26.79 -11.97 9.97
N SER A 186 -27.60 -11.38 9.08
CA SER A 186 -28.77 -12.03 8.49
C SER A 186 -28.37 -13.22 7.61
N GLU A 187 -27.37 -13.07 6.75
CA GLU A 187 -26.83 -14.16 5.93
C GLU A 187 -26.21 -15.27 6.81
N HIS A 188 -25.45 -14.91 7.85
CA HIS A 188 -24.91 -15.89 8.80
C HIS A 188 -26.02 -16.70 9.50
N GLN A 189 -27.09 -16.03 9.95
CA GLN A 189 -28.27 -16.67 10.55
C GLN A 189 -28.96 -17.61 9.54
N MET A 190 -29.19 -17.15 8.31
CA MET A 190 -29.79 -17.96 7.24
C MET A 190 -28.93 -19.20 6.90
N HIS A 191 -27.60 -19.06 6.84
CA HIS A 191 -26.70 -20.20 6.65
C HIS A 191 -26.73 -21.18 7.84
N GLN A 192 -26.84 -20.68 9.07
CA GLN A 192 -26.96 -21.54 10.26
C GLN A 192 -28.28 -22.33 10.27
N GLU A 193 -29.38 -21.72 9.80
CA GLU A 193 -30.67 -22.39 9.58
C GLU A 193 -30.58 -23.42 8.43
N GLN A 194 -29.91 -23.09 7.32
CA GLN A 194 -29.66 -24.03 6.21
C GLN A 194 -28.84 -25.24 6.67
N ILE A 195 -27.76 -25.04 7.45
CA ILE A 195 -26.94 -26.11 8.03
C ILE A 195 -27.78 -27.00 8.95
N THR A 196 -28.64 -26.39 9.79
CA THR A 196 -29.52 -27.11 10.71
C THR A 196 -30.55 -27.95 9.95
N LYS A 197 -31.13 -27.40 8.87
CA LYS A 197 -32.04 -28.11 7.97
C LYS A 197 -31.35 -29.28 7.26
N ILE A 198 -30.17 -29.07 6.67
CA ILE A 198 -29.41 -30.11 5.98
C ILE A 198 -29.07 -31.28 6.92
N LYS A 199 -28.70 -31.00 8.18
CA LYS A 199 -28.51 -32.04 9.21
C LYS A 199 -29.79 -32.84 9.45
N TRP A 200 -30.92 -32.18 9.65
CA TRP A 200 -32.20 -32.83 9.91
C TRP A 200 -32.72 -33.66 8.73
N ASP A 201 -32.64 -33.11 7.50
CA ASP A 201 -32.97 -33.82 6.27
C ASP A 201 -32.07 -35.07 6.10
N SER A 202 -30.76 -34.93 6.35
CA SER A 202 -29.79 -36.05 6.29
C SER A 202 -30.07 -37.12 7.35
N GLU A 203 -30.38 -36.73 8.59
CA GLU A 203 -30.76 -37.68 9.65
C GLU A 203 -32.03 -38.45 9.31
N ARG A 204 -33.06 -37.78 8.78
CA ARG A 204 -34.30 -38.43 8.33
C ARG A 204 -34.02 -39.45 7.24
N ASP A 205 -33.19 -39.08 6.26
CA ASP A 205 -32.92 -39.94 5.11
C ASP A 205 -32.01 -41.12 5.50
N ILE A 206 -31.08 -40.94 6.45
CA ILE A 206 -30.32 -42.05 7.10
C ILE A 206 -31.28 -43.02 7.80
N ARG A 207 -32.24 -42.52 8.60
CA ARG A 207 -33.24 -43.37 9.26
C ARG A 207 -34.06 -44.16 8.23
N ARG A 208 -34.51 -43.50 7.16
CA ARG A 208 -35.25 -44.13 6.04
C ARG A 208 -34.45 -45.25 5.37
N LEU A 209 -33.17 -45.02 5.09
CA LEU A 209 -32.28 -46.01 4.48
C LEU A 209 -31.98 -47.19 5.42
N VAL A 210 -31.80 -46.93 6.71
CA VAL A 210 -31.60 -47.96 7.73
C VAL A 210 -32.82 -48.88 7.85
N ASP A 211 -34.04 -48.34 7.81
CA ASP A 211 -35.25 -49.17 7.84
C ASP A 211 -35.51 -49.89 6.50
N GLU A 212 -35.09 -49.31 5.36
CA GLU A 212 -35.10 -49.99 4.06
C GLU A 212 -34.12 -51.18 4.02
N ILE A 213 -32.94 -51.05 4.65
CA ILE A 213 -31.96 -52.14 4.83
C ILE A 213 -32.57 -53.25 5.70
N LYS A 214 -33.09 -52.94 6.90
CA LYS A 214 -33.76 -53.93 7.77
C LYS A 214 -34.90 -54.68 7.06
N SER A 215 -35.60 -54.01 6.15
CA SER A 215 -36.65 -54.64 5.33
C SER A 215 -36.05 -55.64 4.34
N LYS A 216 -34.99 -55.25 3.62
CA LYS A 216 -34.24 -56.11 2.69
C LYS A 216 -33.57 -57.29 3.39
N ASP A 217 -33.02 -57.12 4.59
CA ASP A 217 -32.41 -58.19 5.37
C ASP A 217 -33.43 -59.29 5.72
N ARG A 218 -34.67 -58.91 6.08
CA ARG A 218 -35.78 -59.87 6.29
C ARG A 218 -36.16 -60.61 5.02
N THR A 219 -36.15 -59.92 3.87
CA THR A 219 -36.39 -60.56 2.56
C THR A 219 -35.28 -61.55 2.21
N ILE A 220 -34.01 -61.16 2.42
CA ILE A 220 -32.84 -62.03 2.21
C ILE A 220 -32.95 -63.29 3.08
N PHE A 221 -33.16 -63.13 4.39
CA PHE A 221 -33.35 -64.27 5.32
C PHE A 221 -34.50 -65.21 4.92
N SER A 222 -35.57 -64.66 4.34
CA SER A 222 -36.70 -65.46 3.85
C SER A 222 -36.30 -66.28 2.61
N LEU A 223 -35.59 -65.67 1.65
CA LEU A 223 -35.08 -66.32 0.45
C LEU A 223 -33.97 -67.33 0.74
N GLU A 224 -33.11 -67.07 1.73
CA GLU A 224 -32.10 -68.01 2.22
C GLU A 224 -32.76 -69.26 2.79
N LYS A 225 -33.79 -69.10 3.63
CA LYS A 225 -34.59 -70.23 4.15
C LYS A 225 -35.33 -70.99 3.04
N GLU A 226 -35.86 -70.32 2.02
CA GLU A 226 -36.46 -70.98 0.85
C GLU A 226 -35.41 -71.77 0.05
N LEU A 227 -34.20 -71.23 -0.11
CA LEU A 227 -33.07 -71.90 -0.75
C LEU A 227 -32.58 -73.13 0.02
N GLU A 228 -32.48 -73.05 1.35
CA GLU A 228 -32.17 -74.20 2.22
C GLU A 228 -33.20 -75.32 2.05
N ASN A 229 -34.50 -74.98 2.03
CA ASN A 229 -35.57 -75.95 1.78
C ASN A 229 -35.44 -76.58 0.38
N ALA A 230 -35.14 -75.78 -0.66
CA ALA A 230 -34.93 -76.27 -2.01
C ALA A 230 -33.71 -77.22 -2.12
N ILE A 231 -32.61 -76.89 -1.44
CA ILE A 231 -31.42 -77.76 -1.35
C ILE A 231 -31.77 -79.07 -0.62
N GLY A 232 -32.52 -79.02 0.48
CA GLY A 232 -32.97 -80.21 1.22
C GLY A 232 -33.94 -81.09 0.43
N LEU A 233 -34.72 -80.53 -0.50
CA LEU A 233 -35.53 -81.29 -1.46
C LEU A 233 -34.66 -81.90 -2.57
N LEU A 234 -33.71 -81.15 -3.13
CA LEU A 234 -32.77 -81.63 -4.14
C LEU A 234 -31.94 -82.81 -3.62
N GLN A 235 -31.44 -82.73 -2.39
CA GLN A 235 -30.69 -83.82 -1.74
C GLN A 235 -31.53 -85.10 -1.60
N LYS A 236 -32.83 -85.00 -1.28
CA LYS A 236 -33.74 -86.16 -1.21
C LYS A 236 -33.95 -86.79 -2.59
N LEU A 237 -34.11 -85.98 -3.64
CA LEU A 237 -34.21 -86.44 -5.02
C LEU A 237 -32.90 -87.09 -5.51
N GLN A 238 -31.74 -86.54 -5.10
CA GLN A 238 -30.44 -87.13 -5.39
C GLN A 238 -30.29 -88.52 -4.74
N MET A 239 -30.61 -88.65 -3.44
CA MET A 239 -30.60 -89.95 -2.76
C MET A 239 -31.57 -90.97 -3.39
N GLN A 240 -32.73 -90.53 -3.89
CA GLN A 240 -33.67 -91.39 -4.63
C GLN A 240 -33.12 -91.81 -6.00
N LYS A 241 -32.48 -90.89 -6.73
CA LYS A 241 -31.81 -91.17 -8.01
C LYS A 241 -30.68 -92.19 -7.81
N ASP A 242 -29.81 -91.98 -6.82
CA ASP A 242 -28.65 -92.84 -6.60
C ASP A 242 -29.09 -94.24 -6.14
N ALA A 243 -30.13 -94.35 -5.30
CA ALA A 243 -30.75 -95.64 -4.96
C ALA A 243 -31.46 -96.34 -6.14
N LEU A 244 -31.84 -95.62 -7.20
CA LEU A 244 -32.34 -96.19 -8.45
C LEU A 244 -31.20 -96.61 -9.39
N ASP A 245 -30.09 -95.87 -9.41
CA ASP A 245 -28.89 -96.24 -10.16
C ASP A 245 -28.23 -97.50 -9.56
N ASP A 246 -28.23 -97.67 -8.23
CA ASP A 246 -27.79 -98.90 -7.56
C ASP A 246 -28.67 -100.11 -7.95
N GLN A 247 -30.00 -99.94 -8.01
CA GLN A 247 -30.91 -100.98 -8.49
C GLN A 247 -30.64 -101.32 -9.97
N LEU A 248 -30.41 -100.31 -10.81
CA LEU A 248 -30.09 -100.47 -12.22
C LEU A 248 -28.70 -101.13 -12.44
N PHE A 249 -27.75 -100.91 -11.53
CA PHE A 249 -26.46 -101.60 -11.52
C PHE A 249 -26.63 -103.09 -11.21
N LEU A 250 -27.35 -103.43 -10.14
CA LEU A 250 -27.63 -104.82 -9.75
C LEU A 250 -28.35 -105.61 -10.86
N VAL A 251 -29.27 -104.99 -11.59
CA VAL A 251 -29.93 -105.62 -12.75
C VAL A 251 -28.93 -105.91 -13.87
N LYS A 252 -28.06 -104.96 -14.22
CA LYS A 252 -27.02 -105.16 -15.24
C LYS A 252 -25.99 -106.21 -14.84
N GLU A 253 -25.63 -106.29 -13.57
CA GLU A 253 -24.70 -107.30 -13.05
C GLU A 253 -25.32 -108.71 -13.14
N ALA A 254 -26.63 -108.84 -12.86
CA ALA A 254 -27.36 -110.08 -13.07
C ALA A 254 -27.40 -110.53 -14.55
N GLU A 255 -27.44 -109.59 -15.51
CA GLU A 255 -27.41 -109.87 -16.95
C GLU A 255 -26.03 -110.33 -17.47
N CYS A 256 -24.93 -110.11 -16.73
CA CYS A 256 -23.56 -110.35 -17.21
C CYS A 256 -22.98 -111.77 -16.96
N ASN A 257 -23.74 -112.68 -16.35
CA ASN A 257 -23.21 -113.97 -15.85
C ASN A 257 -23.06 -115.11 -16.90
N LEU A 258 -22.73 -114.79 -18.17
CA LEU A 258 -22.33 -115.77 -19.20
C LEU A 258 -21.23 -115.18 -20.11
N GLY A 259 -19.98 -115.66 -19.98
CA GLY A 259 -18.84 -115.12 -20.75
C GLY A 259 -17.92 -116.17 -21.38
N SER A 260 -17.43 -115.91 -22.60
CA SER A 260 -16.27 -116.57 -23.24
C SER A 260 -15.77 -115.78 -24.48
N PRO A 261 -14.49 -115.92 -24.91
CA PRO A 261 -13.70 -114.71 -25.24
C PRO A 261 -12.84 -114.71 -26.53
N LYS A 262 -12.13 -113.58 -26.76
CA LYS A 262 -11.14 -113.26 -27.82
C LYS A 262 -11.80 -112.91 -29.18
N ARG A 263 -11.26 -112.04 -30.04
CA ARG A 263 -10.03 -111.18 -30.11
C ARG A 263 -10.43 -109.99 -31.06
N GLU A 264 -9.83 -108.80 -31.18
CA GLU A 264 -8.44 -108.31 -31.19
C GLU A 264 -8.35 -106.81 -30.78
N ILE A 265 -7.14 -106.23 -30.77
CA ILE A 265 -6.87 -104.77 -30.63
C ILE A 265 -5.81 -104.40 -31.69
N PRO A 266 -5.92 -103.26 -32.39
CA PRO A 266 -4.76 -102.35 -32.43
C PRO A 266 -5.09 -100.83 -32.53
N GLY A 267 -4.66 -100.06 -31.52
CA GLY A 267 -4.38 -98.62 -31.62
C GLY A 267 -5.58 -97.66 -31.53
N ARG A 268 -5.36 -96.33 -31.42
CA ARG A 268 -4.09 -95.59 -31.22
C ARG A 268 -4.38 -94.22 -30.57
N ALA A 269 -3.37 -93.68 -29.86
CA ALA A 269 -3.25 -92.36 -29.23
C ALA A 269 -4.23 -91.23 -29.62
N GLY A 270 -4.67 -90.47 -28.60
CA GLY A 270 -5.35 -89.17 -28.74
C GLY A 270 -5.42 -88.44 -27.39
N ASP A 271 -4.75 -87.28 -27.31
CA ASP A 271 -4.84 -86.30 -26.22
C ASP A 271 -5.94 -85.26 -26.55
N GLY A 272 -6.40 -84.50 -25.56
CA GLY A 272 -7.52 -83.55 -25.64
C GLY A 272 -8.79 -84.10 -24.94
N ALA A 273 -9.47 -83.43 -24.01
CA ALA A 273 -9.77 -82.01 -23.76
C ALA A 273 -10.96 -81.44 -24.56
N GLU A 274 -11.82 -80.71 -23.83
CA GLU A 274 -12.83 -79.71 -24.25
C GLU A 274 -14.26 -80.15 -24.68
N HIS A 275 -15.23 -79.45 -24.05
CA HIS A 275 -16.51 -78.94 -24.58
C HIS A 275 -17.54 -79.89 -25.26
N CYS A 276 -18.69 -80.16 -24.63
CA CYS A 276 -19.96 -79.36 -24.64
C CYS A 276 -20.87 -79.61 -25.87
N GLY A 277 -22.19 -79.55 -25.78
CA GLY A 277 -23.11 -79.28 -24.65
C GLY A 277 -24.54 -79.02 -25.17
N SER A 278 -25.53 -78.80 -24.29
CA SER A 278 -26.87 -78.32 -24.72
C SER A 278 -27.66 -77.62 -23.59
N PRO A 279 -27.70 -76.28 -23.55
CA PRO A 279 -28.53 -75.52 -22.61
C PRO A 279 -29.92 -75.20 -23.17
N VAL A 280 -30.94 -75.18 -22.28
CA VAL A 280 -32.29 -74.72 -22.64
C VAL A 280 -32.28 -73.20 -22.84
N ARG A 281 -32.91 -72.74 -23.94
CA ARG A 281 -32.91 -71.33 -24.35
C ARG A 281 -33.96 -70.52 -23.58
N HIS A 282 -33.53 -69.52 -22.83
CA HIS A 282 -34.29 -68.27 -22.73
C HIS A 282 -33.79 -67.29 -23.79
N ARG A 283 -34.68 -66.45 -24.31
CA ARG A 283 -34.40 -65.54 -25.42
C ARG A 283 -34.85 -64.12 -25.06
N ASN A 284 -33.88 -63.23 -24.94
CA ASN A 284 -34.12 -61.79 -24.82
C ASN A 284 -34.21 -61.18 -26.23
N ALA A 285 -34.76 -59.97 -26.35
CA ALA A 285 -34.38 -59.11 -27.47
C ALA A 285 -32.91 -58.68 -27.29
N GLU A 286 -32.24 -58.31 -28.39
CA GLU A 286 -30.79 -58.01 -28.44
C GLU A 286 -29.90 -59.23 -28.13
N GLY A 287 -29.63 -60.02 -29.18
CA GLY A 287 -29.01 -61.35 -29.08
C GLY A 287 -27.49 -61.36 -28.90
N ASN A 288 -26.99 -61.06 -27.70
CA ASN A 288 -25.63 -61.36 -27.28
C ASN A 288 -25.59 -62.56 -26.32
N LEU A 289 -24.58 -63.44 -26.46
CA LEU A 289 -24.48 -64.71 -25.73
C LEU A 289 -23.57 -64.57 -24.48
N GLU A 290 -24.16 -64.49 -23.29
CA GLU A 290 -23.40 -64.24 -22.05
C GLU A 290 -22.73 -65.51 -21.49
N MET A 291 -21.46 -65.71 -21.84
CA MET A 291 -20.65 -66.90 -21.52
C MET A 291 -20.14 -66.96 -20.06
N VAL A 292 -20.88 -66.42 -19.08
CA VAL A 292 -20.38 -66.14 -17.72
C VAL A 292 -20.66 -67.28 -16.72
N GLN A 293 -21.60 -68.19 -17.00
CA GLN A 293 -22.09 -69.15 -16.00
C GLN A 293 -21.22 -70.42 -15.81
N MET A 294 -20.28 -70.72 -16.71
CA MET A 294 -19.44 -71.93 -16.67
C MET A 294 -18.14 -71.80 -15.84
N LEU A 295 -17.86 -70.64 -15.25
CA LEU A 295 -16.66 -70.44 -14.41
C LEU A 295 -16.84 -71.01 -12.98
N PRO A 296 -15.78 -71.58 -12.37
CA PRO A 296 -15.79 -72.04 -10.99
C PRO A 296 -16.27 -70.97 -10.00
N LEU A 297 -16.85 -71.41 -8.87
CA LEU A 297 -17.54 -70.52 -7.93
C LEU A 297 -16.62 -69.42 -7.38
N ASP A 298 -15.37 -69.76 -7.08
CA ASP A 298 -14.34 -68.82 -6.62
C ASP A 298 -14.01 -67.79 -7.70
N TYR A 299 -13.83 -68.23 -8.95
CA TYR A 299 -13.57 -67.35 -10.09
C TYR A 299 -14.76 -66.40 -10.37
N ARG A 300 -16.00 -66.85 -10.12
CA ARG A 300 -17.20 -65.99 -10.19
C ARG A 300 -17.27 -64.98 -9.04
N ASN A 301 -16.82 -65.37 -7.84
CA ASN A 301 -16.72 -64.48 -6.67
C ASN A 301 -15.61 -63.45 -6.84
N ASP A 302 -14.44 -63.83 -7.37
CA ASP A 302 -13.35 -62.91 -7.70
C ASP A 302 -13.71 -62.01 -8.88
N MET A 303 -14.47 -62.48 -9.88
CA MET A 303 -15.05 -61.61 -10.90
C MET A 303 -15.95 -60.54 -10.28
N ARG A 304 -16.83 -60.91 -9.34
CA ARG A 304 -17.68 -59.95 -8.57
C ARG A 304 -16.89 -59.07 -7.61
N ARG A 305 -15.71 -59.48 -7.16
CA ARG A 305 -14.78 -58.69 -6.34
C ARG A 305 -14.04 -57.67 -7.19
N ASN A 306 -13.56 -58.07 -8.36
CA ASN A 306 -12.91 -57.22 -9.34
C ASN A 306 -13.90 -56.23 -9.98
N GLN A 307 -15.14 -56.62 -10.25
CA GLN A 307 -16.21 -55.70 -10.69
C GLN A 307 -16.48 -54.59 -9.67
N ARG A 308 -16.58 -54.93 -8.37
CA ARG A 308 -16.68 -53.94 -7.29
C ARG A 308 -15.45 -53.03 -7.24
N ARG A 309 -14.24 -53.61 -7.23
CA ARG A 309 -12.98 -52.85 -7.26
C ARG A 309 -12.88 -51.91 -8.47
N MET A 310 -13.35 -52.32 -9.65
CA MET A 310 -13.45 -51.44 -10.83
C MET A 310 -14.49 -50.34 -10.66
N ALA A 311 -15.64 -50.61 -10.04
CA ALA A 311 -16.64 -49.60 -9.72
C ALA A 311 -16.10 -48.56 -8.72
N ASP A 312 -15.39 -49.00 -7.68
CA ASP A 312 -14.74 -48.16 -6.68
C ASP A 312 -13.62 -47.30 -7.31
N LEU A 313 -12.79 -47.89 -8.17
CA LEU A 313 -11.80 -47.16 -8.96
C LEU A 313 -12.45 -46.14 -9.90
N ASN A 314 -13.52 -46.51 -10.62
CA ASN A 314 -14.27 -45.61 -11.50
C ASN A 314 -15.06 -44.52 -10.73
N ALA A 315 -15.34 -44.71 -9.44
CA ALA A 315 -15.88 -43.66 -8.56
C ALA A 315 -14.76 -42.72 -8.07
N THR A 316 -13.57 -43.25 -7.78
CA THR A 316 -12.38 -42.46 -7.46
C THR A 316 -11.90 -41.63 -8.65
N ILE A 317 -11.88 -42.20 -9.85
CA ILE A 317 -11.54 -41.50 -11.11
C ILE A 317 -12.47 -40.29 -11.29
N ARG A 318 -13.79 -40.47 -11.20
CA ARG A 318 -14.75 -39.34 -11.32
C ARG A 318 -14.53 -38.25 -10.27
N LYS A 319 -14.29 -38.61 -9.01
CA LYS A 319 -13.94 -37.62 -7.96
C LYS A 319 -12.63 -36.87 -8.26
N LEU A 320 -11.67 -37.51 -8.92
CA LEU A 320 -10.43 -36.87 -9.37
C LEU A 320 -10.66 -36.00 -10.62
N GLU A 321 -11.54 -36.40 -11.53
CA GLU A 321 -11.97 -35.61 -12.70
C GLU A 321 -12.71 -34.34 -12.26
N ASP A 322 -13.69 -34.46 -11.35
CA ASP A 322 -14.42 -33.34 -10.74
C ASP A 322 -13.44 -32.35 -10.07
N ARG A 323 -12.51 -32.87 -9.24
CA ARG A 323 -11.50 -32.03 -8.57
C ARG A 323 -10.51 -31.41 -9.55
N ASN A 324 -10.16 -32.09 -10.64
CA ASN A 324 -9.29 -31.55 -11.68
C ASN A 324 -9.99 -30.43 -12.46
N SER A 325 -11.31 -30.53 -12.70
CA SER A 325 -12.09 -29.43 -13.27
C SER A 325 -12.07 -28.19 -12.38
N LEU A 326 -12.33 -28.35 -11.07
CA LEU A 326 -12.27 -27.24 -10.10
C LEU A 326 -10.87 -26.60 -10.05
N LEU A 327 -9.80 -27.40 -10.06
CA LEU A 327 -8.42 -26.90 -10.10
C LEU A 327 -8.10 -26.16 -11.41
N VAL A 328 -8.67 -26.57 -12.54
CA VAL A 328 -8.55 -25.85 -13.83
C VAL A 328 -9.28 -24.50 -13.77
N ASP A 329 -10.46 -24.44 -13.17
CA ASP A 329 -11.23 -23.20 -13.02
C ASP A 329 -10.55 -22.22 -12.03
N GLU A 330 -10.10 -22.70 -10.87
CA GLU A 330 -9.26 -21.94 -9.92
C GLU A 330 -8.02 -21.38 -10.62
N ARG A 331 -7.29 -22.21 -11.37
CA ARG A 331 -6.11 -21.82 -12.14
C ARG A 331 -6.42 -20.77 -13.21
N ASN A 332 -7.58 -20.83 -13.84
CA ASN A 332 -7.99 -19.88 -14.88
C ASN A 332 -8.39 -18.52 -14.29
N GLU A 333 -9.09 -18.52 -13.15
CA GLU A 333 -9.43 -17.30 -12.40
C GLU A 333 -8.17 -16.65 -11.77
N LEU A 334 -7.20 -17.44 -11.29
CA LEU A 334 -5.88 -16.93 -10.90
C LEU A 334 -5.13 -16.30 -12.09
N LEU A 335 -5.12 -16.97 -13.26
CA LEU A 335 -4.50 -16.41 -14.48
C LEU A 335 -5.16 -15.09 -14.92
N LYS A 336 -6.48 -14.96 -14.73
CA LYS A 336 -7.23 -13.73 -14.97
C LYS A 336 -6.83 -12.61 -14.00
N ARG A 337 -6.74 -12.90 -12.70
CA ARG A 337 -6.25 -11.94 -11.68
C ARG A 337 -4.81 -11.48 -11.92
N VAL A 338 -3.93 -12.38 -12.37
CA VAL A 338 -2.56 -12.02 -12.78
C VAL A 338 -2.59 -11.02 -13.94
N ARG A 339 -3.35 -11.30 -15.01
CA ARG A 339 -3.51 -10.38 -16.16
C ARG A 339 -4.13 -9.04 -15.80
N GLU A 340 -5.07 -9.03 -14.85
CA GLU A 340 -5.68 -7.81 -14.33
C GLU A 340 -4.67 -6.98 -13.51
N SER A 341 -3.83 -7.63 -12.69
CA SER A 341 -2.72 -6.99 -11.97
C SER A 341 -1.64 -6.46 -12.92
N GLU A 342 -1.22 -7.22 -13.93
CA GLU A 342 -0.31 -6.76 -14.99
C GLU A 342 -0.86 -5.52 -15.72
N LYS A 343 -2.16 -5.52 -16.02
CA LYS A 343 -2.86 -4.39 -16.66
C LYS A 343 -2.87 -3.13 -15.77
N GLN A 344 -2.95 -3.28 -14.44
CA GLN A 344 -2.85 -2.18 -13.47
C GLN A 344 -1.40 -1.71 -13.27
N CYS A 345 -0.42 -2.62 -13.26
CA CYS A 345 1.00 -2.30 -13.12
C CYS A 345 1.57 -1.58 -14.35
N LYS A 346 1.09 -1.90 -15.56
CA LYS A 346 1.61 -1.33 -16.81
C LYS A 346 1.60 0.22 -16.87
N PRO A 347 0.50 0.94 -16.59
CA PRO A 347 0.51 2.41 -16.58
C PRO A 347 1.42 2.99 -15.48
N MET A 348 1.62 2.28 -14.36
CA MET A 348 2.58 2.69 -13.32
C MET A 348 4.03 2.56 -13.79
N LEU A 349 4.37 1.50 -14.51
CA LEU A 349 5.69 1.34 -15.15
C LEU A 349 5.93 2.38 -16.25
N GLU A 350 4.90 2.74 -17.02
CA GLU A 350 4.98 3.80 -18.04
C GLU A 350 5.12 5.19 -17.41
N LYS A 351 4.40 5.47 -16.32
CA LYS A 351 4.57 6.68 -15.50
C LYS A 351 5.98 6.75 -14.89
N ASN A 352 6.52 5.64 -14.38
CA ASN A 352 7.88 5.58 -13.83
C ASN A 352 8.94 5.88 -14.90
N LYS A 353 8.84 5.27 -16.10
CA LYS A 353 9.73 5.60 -17.23
C LYS A 353 9.66 7.07 -17.64
N MET A 354 8.47 7.68 -17.65
CA MET A 354 8.30 9.10 -17.95
C MET A 354 8.87 10.02 -16.85
N LEU A 355 8.83 9.60 -15.58
CA LEU A 355 9.46 10.31 -14.47
C LEU A 355 10.98 10.22 -14.53
N ASN A 356 11.54 9.03 -14.80
CA ASN A 356 13.00 8.87 -14.96
C ASN A 356 13.53 9.75 -16.09
N LYS A 357 12.90 9.73 -17.28
CA LYS A 357 13.30 10.64 -18.37
C LYS A 357 13.24 12.12 -17.96
N ARG A 358 12.25 12.52 -17.15
CA ARG A 358 12.15 13.89 -16.66
C ARG A 358 13.21 14.21 -15.61
N ASN A 359 13.66 13.24 -14.81
CA ASN A 359 14.82 13.38 -13.94
C ASN A 359 16.10 13.52 -14.78
N ASP A 360 16.29 12.73 -15.84
CA ASP A 360 17.43 12.86 -16.76
C ASP A 360 17.47 14.27 -17.40
N ASP A 361 16.33 14.74 -17.93
CA ASP A 361 16.18 16.08 -18.51
C ASP A 361 16.51 17.19 -17.48
N LEU A 362 16.10 17.02 -16.22
CA LEU A 362 16.38 17.95 -15.12
C LEU A 362 17.85 17.90 -14.66
N SER A 363 18.46 16.72 -14.57
CA SER A 363 19.88 16.55 -14.24
C SER A 363 20.77 17.22 -15.31
N LEU A 364 20.44 17.03 -16.59
CA LEU A 364 21.10 17.75 -17.69
C LEU A 364 20.85 19.25 -17.66
N ALA A 365 19.68 19.71 -17.20
CA ALA A 365 19.42 21.15 -17.00
C ALA A 365 20.24 21.73 -15.84
N MET A 366 20.36 20.99 -14.73
CA MET A 366 21.14 21.34 -13.55
C MET A 366 22.63 21.42 -13.89
N GLN A 367 23.20 20.42 -14.57
CA GLN A 367 24.59 20.42 -15.02
C GLN A 367 24.91 21.65 -15.89
N ARG A 368 24.05 22.00 -16.86
CA ARG A 368 24.23 23.21 -17.69
C ARG A 368 24.18 24.51 -16.86
N MET A 369 23.45 24.53 -15.75
CA MET A 369 23.41 25.68 -14.84
C MET A 369 24.65 25.73 -13.94
N GLU A 370 25.16 24.59 -13.47
CA GLU A 370 26.45 24.53 -12.79
C GLU A 370 27.62 24.95 -13.69
N GLU A 371 27.61 24.55 -14.96
CA GLU A 371 28.61 24.95 -15.95
C GLU A 371 28.57 26.48 -16.17
N LYS A 372 27.38 27.07 -16.31
CA LYS A 372 27.21 28.53 -16.33
C LYS A 372 27.70 29.20 -15.04
N LEU A 373 27.42 28.62 -13.87
CA LEU A 373 27.91 29.15 -12.58
C LEU A 373 29.43 29.05 -12.47
N LYS A 374 30.06 27.98 -12.98
CA LYS A 374 31.53 27.82 -13.06
C LYS A 374 32.14 28.87 -13.99
N VAL A 375 31.52 29.17 -15.13
CA VAL A 375 31.93 30.26 -16.04
C VAL A 375 31.77 31.62 -15.37
N LEU A 376 30.59 31.96 -14.85
CA LEU A 376 30.34 33.23 -14.16
C LEU A 376 31.23 33.43 -12.92
N ALA A 377 31.56 32.35 -12.19
CA ALA A 377 32.50 32.40 -11.08
C ALA A 377 33.92 32.72 -11.57
N LYS A 378 34.38 32.11 -12.68
CA LYS A 378 35.66 32.42 -13.31
C LYS A 378 35.70 33.85 -13.84
N GLU A 379 34.65 34.32 -14.50
CA GLU A 379 34.53 35.71 -14.98
C GLU A 379 34.56 36.71 -13.81
N ASN A 380 33.88 36.42 -12.69
CA ASN A 380 33.97 37.23 -11.47
C ASN A 380 35.38 37.21 -10.85
N LEU A 381 36.09 36.08 -10.93
CA LEU A 381 37.47 35.97 -10.46
C LEU A 381 38.41 36.79 -11.35
N GLU A 382 38.30 36.66 -12.67
CA GLU A 382 39.04 37.46 -13.63
C GLU A 382 38.72 38.96 -13.53
N LEU A 383 37.47 39.35 -13.23
CA LEU A 383 37.10 40.75 -13.01
C LEU A 383 37.71 41.27 -11.70
N LYS A 384 37.71 40.48 -10.62
CA LYS A 384 38.41 40.83 -9.37
C LYS A 384 39.93 40.93 -9.58
N GLU A 385 40.52 40.02 -10.35
CA GLU A 385 41.93 40.10 -10.73
C GLU A 385 42.20 41.34 -11.57
N LYS A 386 41.40 41.65 -12.60
CA LYS A 386 41.55 42.87 -13.42
C LYS A 386 41.45 44.15 -12.58
N ILE A 387 40.53 44.20 -11.62
CA ILE A 387 40.39 45.30 -10.64
C ILE A 387 41.62 45.37 -9.71
N SER A 388 42.16 44.23 -9.28
CA SER A 388 43.33 44.14 -8.39
C SER A 388 44.68 44.29 -9.09
N SER A 389 44.76 44.04 -10.41
CA SER A 389 45.99 44.09 -11.20
C SER A 389 46.22 45.44 -11.86
N HIS A 390 45.23 46.34 -11.83
CA HIS A 390 45.49 47.74 -12.10
C HIS A 390 46.41 48.30 -11.00
N PRO A 391 47.57 48.89 -11.36
CA PRO A 391 48.37 49.66 -10.40
C PRO A 391 47.52 50.77 -9.77
N PRO A 392 47.87 51.30 -8.58
CA PRO A 392 47.11 52.33 -7.90
C PRO A 392 47.11 53.69 -8.64
N LEU A 393 46.29 53.76 -9.70
CA LEU A 393 46.03 54.94 -10.51
C LEU A 393 45.19 55.93 -9.71
N LYS A 394 45.88 56.76 -8.92
CA LYS A 394 45.44 58.04 -8.32
C LYS A 394 43.94 58.34 -8.39
N LYS A 395 43.16 57.66 -7.54
CA LYS A 395 42.14 58.19 -6.61
C LYS A 395 41.40 59.50 -7.01
N THR A 396 40.95 59.65 -8.26
CA THR A 396 40.35 60.92 -8.75
C THR A 396 38.96 60.79 -9.38
N ASN A 397 38.53 59.62 -9.89
CA ASN A 397 37.37 59.58 -10.81
C ASN A 397 36.37 58.42 -10.63
N CYS A 398 36.35 57.74 -9.48
CA CYS A 398 35.26 56.83 -9.10
C CYS A 398 34.81 57.16 -7.67
N LYS A 399 33.85 58.09 -7.55
CA LYS A 399 33.27 58.49 -6.27
C LYS A 399 32.13 57.53 -5.92
N SER A 400 32.21 56.86 -4.77
CA SER A 400 31.05 56.24 -4.14
C SER A 400 30.04 57.32 -3.73
N LEU A 401 28.78 56.96 -3.53
CA LEU A 401 27.77 57.92 -3.07
C LEU A 401 28.15 58.49 -1.68
N ASN A 402 28.70 57.66 -0.80
CA ASN A 402 29.23 58.07 0.51
C ASN A 402 30.49 58.95 0.41
N ASP A 403 31.28 58.83 -0.67
CA ASP A 403 32.48 59.65 -0.86
C ASP A 403 32.14 61.08 -1.30
N LEU A 404 30.90 61.33 -1.77
CA LEU A 404 30.43 62.67 -2.13
C LEU A 404 29.99 63.46 -0.89
N ASP A 405 29.24 62.83 0.03
CA ASP A 405 28.93 63.43 1.33
C ASP A 405 30.23 63.70 2.10
N GLN A 406 31.10 62.69 2.29
CA GLN A 406 32.34 62.89 3.05
C GLN A 406 33.29 63.91 2.40
N ALA A 407 33.33 64.03 1.07
CA ALA A 407 34.14 65.06 0.41
C ALA A 407 33.48 66.46 0.43
N HIS A 408 32.16 66.55 0.57
CA HIS A 408 31.47 67.81 0.85
C HIS A 408 31.76 68.24 2.28
N ASP A 409 31.56 67.33 3.25
CA ASP A 409 31.87 67.54 4.67
C ASP A 409 33.33 67.92 4.87
N ASP A 410 34.30 67.24 4.23
CA ASP A 410 35.72 67.56 4.33
C ASP A 410 36.04 68.95 3.73
N GLN A 411 35.35 69.38 2.65
CA GLN A 411 35.49 70.72 2.08
C GLN A 411 34.82 71.81 2.93
N GLU A 412 33.66 71.52 3.52
CA GLU A 412 32.98 72.40 4.47
C GLU A 412 33.80 72.53 5.76
N ILE A 413 34.44 71.45 6.21
CA ILE A 413 35.40 71.43 7.32
C ILE A 413 36.68 72.22 6.97
N GLU A 414 37.23 72.15 5.76
CA GLU A 414 38.34 73.03 5.35
C GLU A 414 37.91 74.50 5.28
N PHE A 415 36.73 74.80 4.72
CA PHE A 415 36.20 76.15 4.66
C PHE A 415 35.94 76.72 6.07
N LEU A 416 35.36 75.93 6.98
CA LEU A 416 35.17 76.29 8.38
C LEU A 416 36.50 76.41 9.12
N LYS A 417 37.51 75.57 8.87
CA LYS A 417 38.87 75.74 9.42
C LYS A 417 39.51 77.04 8.93
N LEU A 418 39.39 77.37 7.64
CA LEU A 418 39.92 78.60 7.08
C LEU A 418 39.19 79.83 7.64
N GLN A 419 37.87 79.77 7.77
CA GLN A 419 37.05 80.80 8.41
C GLN A 419 37.36 80.92 9.91
N VAL A 420 37.66 79.83 10.61
CA VAL A 420 38.12 79.85 12.02
C VAL A 420 39.55 80.42 12.13
N LEU A 421 40.43 80.18 11.16
CA LEU A 421 41.77 80.80 11.11
C LEU A 421 41.68 82.30 10.77
N GLU A 422 40.79 82.70 9.88
CA GLU A 422 40.50 84.11 9.57
C GLU A 422 39.86 84.81 10.77
N GLN A 423 38.85 84.19 11.40
CA GLN A 423 38.28 84.67 12.65
C GLN A 423 39.31 84.69 13.79
N GLN A 424 40.25 83.74 13.86
CA GLN A 424 41.32 83.77 14.85
C GLN A 424 42.31 84.90 14.57
N SER A 425 42.67 85.16 13.31
CA SER A 425 43.49 86.32 12.94
C SER A 425 42.79 87.64 13.29
N ILE A 426 41.49 87.74 13.01
CA ILE A 426 40.64 88.88 13.41
C ILE A 426 40.55 88.97 14.95
N ILE A 427 40.41 87.86 15.67
CA ILE A 427 40.43 87.80 17.14
C ILE A 427 41.80 88.20 17.69
N ASP A 428 42.91 87.89 17.01
CA ASP A 428 44.26 88.24 17.43
C ASP A 428 44.56 89.71 17.14
N GLU A 429 44.10 90.25 16.01
CA GLU A 429 44.12 91.70 15.74
C GLU A 429 43.25 92.45 16.75
N LEU A 430 41.99 92.04 16.93
CA LEU A 430 41.09 92.59 17.94
C LEU A 430 41.58 92.33 19.36
N THR A 431 42.41 91.32 19.64
CA THR A 431 43.01 91.09 20.96
C THR A 431 44.20 92.00 21.17
N ARG A 432 45.07 92.19 20.17
CA ARG A 432 46.14 93.21 20.19
C ARG A 432 45.56 94.62 20.32
N ASP A 433 44.44 94.91 19.66
CA ASP A 433 43.73 96.19 19.81
C ASP A 433 42.93 96.27 21.12
N ARG A 434 42.38 95.17 21.61
CA ARG A 434 41.79 95.07 22.95
C ARG A 434 42.85 95.23 24.04
N GLU A 435 44.11 94.86 23.85
CA GLU A 435 45.18 95.19 24.80
C GLU A 435 45.52 96.69 24.77
N LYS A 436 45.59 97.29 23.58
CA LYS A 436 45.71 98.75 23.41
C LYS A 436 44.51 99.50 24.05
N LEU A 437 43.30 98.93 24.01
CA LEU A 437 42.08 99.48 24.59
C LEU A 437 41.84 99.13 26.07
N LEU A 438 42.33 97.98 26.57
CA LEU A 438 42.29 97.62 28.00
C LEU A 438 43.23 98.51 28.82
N ARG A 439 44.33 98.97 28.22
CA ARG A 439 45.13 100.10 28.74
C ARG A 439 44.36 101.43 28.80
N LYS A 440 43.16 101.54 28.24
CA LYS A 440 42.35 102.78 28.16
C LYS A 440 40.92 102.70 28.70
N LYS A 441 40.29 101.52 28.85
CA LYS A 441 38.85 101.44 29.18
C LYS A 441 38.41 100.20 29.97
N ARG A 442 38.74 100.16 31.27
CA ARG A 442 37.83 99.54 32.26
C ARG A 442 36.50 100.31 32.24
N HIS A 443 35.36 99.62 32.09
CA HIS A 443 34.18 99.65 33.01
C HIS A 443 32.86 99.16 32.38
N LYS A 444 32.03 98.56 33.25
CA LYS A 444 30.59 98.21 33.14
C LYS A 444 30.14 97.09 32.18
N ARG A 445 29.44 96.12 32.78
CA ARG A 445 28.52 95.12 32.18
C ARG A 445 27.08 95.64 32.23
N SER A 446 26.20 95.21 31.32
CA SER A 446 24.74 94.97 31.53
C SER A 446 24.10 94.41 30.23
N SER A 447 22.85 93.90 30.21
CA SER A 447 22.43 92.55 30.65
C SER A 447 20.96 92.27 30.24
N ARG A 448 20.53 90.98 30.23
CA ARG A 448 19.11 90.49 30.23
C ARG A 448 18.28 90.72 28.93
N PRO A 449 17.06 90.15 28.78
CA PRO A 449 16.65 88.73 28.89
C PRO A 449 15.60 88.35 27.79
N ILE A 450 14.64 87.43 28.08
CA ILE A 450 13.33 87.08 27.42
C ILE A 450 13.32 85.67 26.78
N LYS A 451 12.33 84.77 26.95
CA LYS A 451 11.18 84.61 27.91
C LYS A 451 10.79 83.11 27.98
N ARG A 452 9.92 82.73 28.93
CA ARG A 452 9.42 81.35 29.16
C ARG A 452 8.08 81.06 28.44
N HIS A 453 7.73 79.77 28.32
CA HIS A 453 6.35 79.31 28.53
C HIS A 453 6.28 77.96 29.27
N ILE A 454 5.10 77.63 29.77
CA ILE A 454 4.73 76.51 30.66
C ILE A 454 3.44 75.87 30.10
N VAL A 455 3.16 74.58 30.40
CA VAL A 455 1.86 73.83 30.43
C VAL A 455 2.11 72.36 30.04
N VAL A 456 1.56 71.29 30.65
CA VAL A 456 0.92 70.96 31.96
C VAL A 456 0.83 69.42 32.01
N ASP A 457 0.77 68.79 33.19
CA ASP A 457 0.63 67.32 33.32
C ASP A 457 -0.75 66.76 32.95
N THR A 458 -0.79 65.49 32.50
CA THR A 458 -1.94 64.58 32.70
C THR A 458 -1.48 63.18 33.12
N PHE A 459 -2.29 62.55 33.98
CA PHE A 459 -1.97 61.34 34.76
C PHE A 459 -2.57 60.05 34.15
N PHE A 460 -2.23 58.91 34.76
CA PHE A 460 -3.11 57.77 35.13
C PHE A 460 -3.06 56.43 34.33
N GLY A 461 -2.90 55.31 35.06
CA GLY A 461 -3.58 54.02 34.75
C GLY A 461 -2.84 52.68 34.96
N TYR A 462 -3.24 51.92 36.01
CA TYR A 462 -3.26 50.43 36.14
C TYR A 462 -1.92 49.62 36.13
N ASP A 463 -1.76 48.45 36.78
CA ASP A 463 -2.38 47.83 38.00
C ASP A 463 -1.57 46.57 38.42
N GLU A 464 -1.91 45.93 39.55
CA GLU A 464 -1.36 44.63 40.04
C GLU A 464 -2.17 43.42 39.48
N GLU A 465 -2.07 42.12 39.86
CA GLU A 465 -1.49 41.40 41.02
C GLU A 465 -1.38 39.86 40.72
N SER A 466 -0.75 39.09 41.63
CA SER A 466 -0.93 37.63 41.92
C SER A 466 -0.49 36.57 40.87
N MET A 467 0.27 35.47 41.11
CA MET A 467 0.49 34.42 42.16
C MET A 467 -0.28 33.08 41.99
N ASP A 468 0.46 31.95 41.93
CA ASP A 468 0.25 30.69 42.71
C ASP A 468 1.27 29.56 42.34
N SER A 469 1.28 28.40 43.05
CA SER A 469 2.41 27.43 43.05
C SER A 469 2.08 25.94 43.32
N GLU A 470 2.92 25.03 42.76
CA GLU A 470 3.20 23.61 43.20
C GLU A 470 2.00 22.58 43.19
N THR A 471 2.10 21.25 43.47
CA THR A 471 3.11 20.33 44.06
C THR A 471 2.97 18.85 43.52
N SER A 472 3.47 17.80 44.22
CA SER A 472 3.41 16.35 43.87
C SER A 472 3.64 15.44 45.14
N SER A 473 3.62 14.08 45.21
CA SER A 473 3.54 12.97 44.24
C SER A 473 3.32 11.56 44.89
N VAL A 474 3.15 10.48 44.07
CA VAL A 474 3.40 9.01 44.31
C VAL A 474 2.59 8.20 45.38
N ALA A 475 2.16 6.95 45.06
CA ALA A 475 2.03 5.77 45.99
C ALA A 475 1.57 4.42 45.31
N SER A 476 1.69 3.26 46.01
CA SER A 476 1.29 1.88 45.60
C SER A 476 1.26 0.88 46.79
N PHE A 477 0.49 -0.25 46.79
CA PHE A 477 0.78 -1.56 47.46
C PHE A 477 -0.22 -2.73 47.13
N ARG A 478 -0.18 -3.90 47.83
CA ARG A 478 -0.79 -5.23 47.46
C ARG A 478 -1.47 -6.06 48.60
N MET A 479 -2.10 -7.20 48.21
CA MET A 479 -2.49 -8.45 48.97
C MET A 479 -3.91 -8.45 49.60
N ASP A 480 -4.59 -9.58 49.98
CA ASP A 480 -4.23 -11.01 50.18
C ASP A 480 -5.47 -11.99 50.07
N ARG A 481 -5.27 -13.33 49.96
CA ARG A 481 -5.98 -14.49 50.62
C ARG A 481 -6.29 -15.78 49.82
N THR A 482 -6.36 -16.92 50.55
CA THR A 482 -6.80 -18.29 50.14
C THR A 482 -7.46 -18.99 51.35
N PRO A 483 -8.37 -19.99 51.17
CA PRO A 483 -8.04 -21.41 51.43
C PRO A 483 -8.82 -22.34 50.43
N ALA A 484 -9.03 -23.67 50.56
CA ALA A 484 -8.75 -24.71 51.57
C ALA A 484 -8.68 -26.12 50.91
N THR A 485 -8.22 -27.15 51.65
CA THR A 485 -8.34 -28.59 51.30
C THR A 485 -8.53 -29.46 52.56
N PRO A 486 -9.35 -30.54 52.54
CA PRO A 486 -9.33 -31.63 53.52
C PRO A 486 -8.70 -32.92 52.97
N ASP A 487 -8.12 -33.73 53.88
CA ASP A 487 -7.61 -35.10 53.63
C ASP A 487 -8.61 -36.17 54.15
N GLU A 488 -8.12 -37.37 54.54
CA GLU A 488 -8.83 -38.65 54.81
C GLU A 488 -9.35 -39.33 53.51
N ASP A 489 -9.19 -40.63 53.21
CA ASP A 489 -8.64 -41.80 53.94
C ASP A 489 -7.66 -42.60 53.05
N LEU A 490 -6.60 -43.18 53.62
CA LEU A 490 -5.47 -43.73 52.83
C LEU A 490 -5.57 -45.20 52.36
N ASP A 491 -6.46 -46.02 52.91
CA ASP A 491 -6.51 -47.46 52.57
C ASP A 491 -7.39 -47.82 51.35
N GLU A 492 -8.46 -47.06 51.06
CA GLU A 492 -9.17 -47.20 49.77
C GLU A 492 -8.31 -46.72 48.60
N VAL A 493 -7.55 -45.62 48.81
CA VAL A 493 -6.62 -45.04 47.83
C VAL A 493 -5.62 -46.06 47.31
N ARG A 494 -5.22 -47.06 48.11
CA ARG A 494 -4.31 -48.13 47.67
C ARG A 494 -4.94 -49.06 46.62
N SER A 495 -6.21 -49.40 46.79
CA SER A 495 -6.95 -50.23 45.84
C SER A 495 -7.33 -49.45 44.58
N GLU A 496 -7.75 -48.20 44.75
CA GLU A 496 -8.07 -47.31 43.63
C GLU A 496 -6.81 -46.96 42.82
N SER A 497 -5.67 -46.65 43.46
CA SER A 497 -4.41 -46.37 42.76
C SER A 497 -3.86 -47.58 42.01
N GLU A 498 -4.08 -48.81 42.48
CA GLU A 498 -3.78 -50.03 41.72
C GLU A 498 -4.67 -50.18 40.46
N LEU A 499 -5.97 -49.90 40.56
CA LEU A 499 -6.88 -49.90 39.41
C LEU A 499 -6.53 -48.77 38.42
N ARG A 500 -6.25 -47.58 38.95
CA ARG A 500 -5.81 -46.40 38.21
C ARG A 500 -4.46 -46.63 37.53
N PHE A 501 -3.52 -47.34 38.16
CA PHE A 501 -2.26 -47.75 37.52
C PHE A 501 -2.48 -48.76 36.39
N ARG A 502 -3.37 -49.76 36.57
CA ARG A 502 -3.78 -50.70 35.51
C ARG A 502 -4.55 -50.01 34.37
N GLN A 503 -5.24 -48.89 34.63
CA GLN A 503 -5.88 -48.05 33.63
C GLN A 503 -4.84 -47.18 32.90
N LEU A 504 -4.02 -46.42 33.64
CA LEU A 504 -2.96 -45.56 33.11
C LEU A 504 -1.96 -46.34 32.26
N THR A 505 -1.68 -47.61 32.61
CA THR A 505 -0.84 -48.51 31.78
C THR A 505 -1.51 -48.86 30.44
N ARG A 506 -2.83 -49.09 30.42
CA ARG A 506 -3.59 -49.34 29.19
C ARG A 506 -3.72 -48.08 28.34
N GLU A 507 -3.95 -46.93 28.98
CA GLU A 507 -3.98 -45.61 28.34
C GLU A 507 -2.60 -45.23 27.78
N TYR A 508 -1.51 -45.50 28.50
CA TYR A 508 -0.14 -45.32 28.00
C TYR A 508 0.16 -46.22 26.79
N GLN A 509 -0.22 -47.49 26.83
CA GLN A 509 -0.09 -48.40 25.67
C GLN A 509 -1.01 -48.03 24.50
N ALA A 510 -2.15 -47.39 24.75
CA ALA A 510 -3.02 -46.85 23.71
C ALA A 510 -2.43 -45.56 23.12
N LEU A 511 -1.86 -44.69 23.95
CA LEU A 511 -1.17 -43.46 23.56
C LEU A 511 0.11 -43.77 22.78
N GLN A 512 0.91 -44.76 23.17
CA GLN A 512 2.05 -45.23 22.39
C GLN A 512 1.63 -45.74 21.00
N ARG A 513 0.51 -46.46 20.89
CA ARG A 513 -0.04 -46.90 19.59
C ARG A 513 -0.59 -45.74 18.77
N ALA A 514 -1.27 -44.78 19.40
CA ALA A 514 -1.74 -43.56 18.74
C ALA A 514 -0.57 -42.68 18.28
N TYR A 515 0.52 -42.62 19.05
CA TYR A 515 1.75 -41.89 18.70
C TYR A 515 2.49 -42.58 17.56
N ALA A 516 2.57 -43.92 17.55
CA ALA A 516 3.11 -44.67 16.42
C ALA A 516 2.29 -44.46 15.12
N LEU A 517 0.95 -44.49 15.21
CA LEU A 517 0.07 -44.18 14.06
C LEU A 517 0.16 -42.72 13.61
N LEU A 518 0.32 -41.77 14.54
CA LEU A 518 0.61 -40.37 14.22
C LEU A 518 1.96 -40.24 13.52
N GLN A 519 2.99 -40.95 13.97
CA GLN A 519 4.33 -40.93 13.37
C GLN A 519 4.35 -41.63 12.00
N GLU A 520 3.52 -42.65 11.78
CA GLU A 520 3.28 -43.27 10.47
C GLU A 520 2.56 -42.31 9.50
N HIS A 521 1.61 -41.50 10.00
CA HIS A 521 0.96 -40.44 9.21
C HIS A 521 1.83 -39.20 8.96
N GLN A 522 2.67 -38.80 9.94
CA GLN A 522 3.63 -37.70 9.82
C GLN A 522 4.87 -38.08 8.99
N GLY A 523 5.03 -39.37 8.65
CA GLY A 523 6.00 -39.84 7.63
C GLY A 523 5.58 -39.56 6.19
N GLY A 524 4.49 -38.82 5.95
CA GLY A 524 3.98 -38.52 4.62
C GLY A 524 4.76 -37.43 3.88
N LEU A 525 5.31 -37.76 2.70
CA LEU A 525 5.98 -36.82 1.78
C LEU A 525 5.19 -35.52 1.50
N LEU A 526 3.86 -35.58 1.58
CA LEU A 526 2.96 -34.44 1.41
C LEU A 526 3.18 -33.33 2.46
N ASP A 527 3.44 -33.69 3.72
CA ASP A 527 3.62 -32.70 4.79
C ASP A 527 4.97 -31.97 4.60
N ALA A 528 6.02 -32.73 4.27
CA ALA A 528 7.33 -32.17 3.91
C ALA A 528 7.29 -31.31 2.62
N GLU A 529 6.46 -31.65 1.63
CA GLU A 529 6.30 -30.83 0.41
C GLU A 529 5.48 -29.56 0.67
N ILE A 530 4.49 -29.61 1.57
CA ILE A 530 3.72 -28.44 2.02
C ILE A 530 4.59 -27.52 2.89
N GLU A 531 5.35 -28.09 3.83
CA GLU A 531 6.28 -27.34 4.67
C GLU A 531 7.42 -26.73 3.83
N ALA A 532 7.98 -27.45 2.86
CA ALA A 532 8.97 -26.90 1.93
C ALA A 532 8.41 -25.71 1.13
N LYS A 533 7.17 -25.79 0.64
CA LYS A 533 6.50 -24.66 -0.05
C LYS A 533 6.17 -23.50 0.89
N ALA A 534 5.84 -23.78 2.15
CA ALA A 534 5.65 -22.75 3.16
C ALA A 534 7.00 -22.05 3.48
N GLN A 535 8.09 -22.80 3.60
CA GLN A 535 9.44 -22.25 3.77
C GLN A 535 9.91 -21.47 2.55
N GLU A 536 9.64 -21.94 1.32
CA GLU A 536 9.95 -21.22 0.08
C GLU A 536 9.17 -19.90 -0.03
N GLN A 537 7.86 -19.92 0.26
CA GLN A 537 7.02 -18.72 0.32
C GLN A 537 7.50 -17.74 1.40
N LEU A 538 7.84 -18.23 2.61
CA LEU A 538 8.39 -17.40 3.68
C LEU A 538 9.77 -16.83 3.33
N GLN A 539 10.63 -17.57 2.63
CA GLN A 539 11.90 -17.04 2.11
C GLN A 539 11.66 -15.96 1.05
N ALA A 540 10.72 -16.18 0.12
CA ALA A 540 10.32 -15.17 -0.86
C ALA A 540 9.74 -13.91 -0.22
N ASP A 541 8.94 -14.05 0.85
CA ASP A 541 8.43 -12.92 1.62
C ASP A 541 9.54 -12.22 2.42
N VAL A 542 10.47 -12.94 3.04
CA VAL A 542 11.65 -12.34 3.70
C VAL A 542 12.49 -11.56 2.70
N VAL A 543 12.67 -12.04 1.46
CA VAL A 543 13.35 -11.30 0.39
C VAL A 543 12.54 -10.07 -0.05
N ARG A 544 11.22 -10.19 -0.23
CA ARG A 544 10.32 -9.05 -0.54
C ARG A 544 10.39 -7.97 0.55
N TYR A 545 10.32 -8.36 1.82
CA TYR A 545 10.38 -7.43 2.94
C TYR A 545 11.77 -6.82 3.12
N LYS A 546 12.87 -7.57 2.91
CA LYS A 546 14.23 -7.01 2.89
C LYS A 546 14.39 -5.96 1.80
N ALA A 547 13.98 -6.27 0.56
CA ALA A 547 14.01 -5.29 -0.53
C ALA A 547 13.15 -4.05 -0.21
N LYS A 548 11.97 -4.24 0.41
CA LYS A 548 11.12 -3.11 0.81
C LYS A 548 11.69 -2.30 1.98
N ILE A 549 12.42 -2.93 2.92
CA ILE A 549 13.17 -2.25 3.98
C ILE A 549 14.29 -1.43 3.35
N GLU A 550 15.13 -2.02 2.49
CA GLU A 550 16.19 -1.27 1.80
C GLU A 550 15.64 -0.09 0.98
N ASP A 551 14.49 -0.25 0.31
CA ASP A 551 13.86 0.85 -0.44
C ASP A 551 13.31 1.95 0.48
N LEU A 552 12.80 1.60 1.66
CA LEU A 552 12.39 2.58 2.68
C LEU A 552 13.60 3.24 3.37
N GLU A 553 14.70 2.53 3.55
CA GLU A 553 15.98 3.06 4.06
C GLU A 553 16.62 4.01 3.04
N LYS A 554 16.60 3.65 1.74
CA LYS A 554 16.97 4.55 0.63
C LYS A 554 16.06 5.78 0.62
N GLU A 555 14.74 5.62 0.74
CA GLU A 555 13.79 6.74 0.76
C GLU A 555 13.97 7.63 2.01
N LEU A 556 14.30 7.06 3.18
CA LEU A 556 14.66 7.79 4.39
C LEU A 556 16.00 8.52 4.26
N ALA A 557 17.02 7.90 3.65
CA ALA A 557 18.29 8.55 3.39
C ALA A 557 18.12 9.75 2.45
N HIS A 558 17.31 9.62 1.39
CA HIS A 558 16.99 10.74 0.49
C HIS A 558 16.15 11.82 1.16
N LYS A 559 15.23 11.49 2.08
CA LYS A 559 14.49 12.49 2.88
C LYS A 559 15.36 13.18 3.94
N GLY A 560 16.34 12.47 4.51
CA GLY A 560 17.40 13.05 5.33
C GLY A 560 18.41 13.90 4.53
N GLN A 561 18.37 13.80 3.19
CA GLN A 561 19.17 14.55 2.23
C GLN A 561 18.27 15.39 1.30
N ASP A 562 17.12 15.88 1.76
CA ASP A 562 16.42 16.95 1.04
C ASP A 562 17.29 18.22 1.12
N SER A 563 18.15 18.39 0.11
CA SER A 563 19.12 19.48 0.03
C SER A 563 18.44 20.83 0.19
N LYS A 564 17.21 20.99 -0.31
CA LYS A 564 16.43 22.23 -0.15
C LYS A 564 16.06 22.48 1.30
N TRP A 565 15.57 21.49 2.03
CA TRP A 565 15.28 21.66 3.46
C TRP A 565 16.55 21.96 4.27
N VAL A 566 17.68 21.32 3.92
CA VAL A 566 18.98 21.58 4.57
C VAL A 566 19.50 22.99 4.25
N GLU A 567 19.40 23.42 3.00
CA GLU A 567 19.77 24.76 2.53
C GLU A 567 18.87 25.84 3.14
N GLU A 568 17.55 25.68 3.10
CA GLU A 568 16.57 26.58 3.71
C GLU A 568 16.77 26.68 5.23
N LYS A 569 17.01 25.55 5.92
CA LYS A 569 17.33 25.53 7.35
C LYS A 569 18.65 26.25 7.65
N GLN A 570 19.69 26.06 6.84
CA GLN A 570 20.94 26.81 7.00
C GLN A 570 20.78 28.31 6.72
N LEU A 571 19.98 28.68 5.72
CA LEU A 571 19.72 30.07 5.34
C LEU A 571 18.87 30.77 6.41
N PHE A 572 17.87 30.08 6.97
CA PHE A 572 17.10 30.51 8.13
C PHE A 572 17.98 30.69 9.38
N LEU A 573 18.89 29.76 9.66
CA LEU A 573 19.85 29.90 10.77
C LEU A 573 20.78 31.10 10.60
N ARG A 574 21.35 31.32 9.39
CA ARG A 574 22.12 32.54 9.08
C ARG A 574 21.28 33.80 9.27
N ARG A 575 20.02 33.80 8.82
CA ARG A 575 19.14 34.96 8.94
C ARG A 575 18.75 35.25 10.40
N ASN A 576 18.56 34.23 11.24
CA ASN A 576 18.39 34.43 12.67
C ASN A 576 19.65 34.99 13.32
N GLN A 577 20.86 34.55 12.92
CA GLN A 577 22.11 35.13 13.41
C GLN A 577 22.22 36.63 13.05
N GLU A 578 21.92 37.01 11.79
CA GLU A 578 21.86 38.41 11.37
C GLU A 578 20.84 39.26 12.14
N LEU A 579 19.75 38.64 12.62
CA LEU A 579 18.72 39.31 13.41
C LEU A 579 19.14 39.45 14.88
N LEU A 580 19.74 38.41 15.48
CA LEU A 580 20.30 38.47 16.83
C LEU A 580 21.38 39.54 16.94
N GLU A 581 22.33 39.57 16.00
CA GLU A 581 23.34 40.63 15.92
C GLU A 581 22.74 42.04 15.78
N LYS A 582 21.59 42.19 15.11
CA LYS A 582 20.89 43.48 14.98
C LYS A 582 20.17 43.87 16.26
N VAL A 583 19.60 42.90 16.98
CA VAL A 583 19.03 43.13 18.31
C VAL A 583 20.13 43.59 19.26
N GLU A 584 21.26 42.89 19.34
CA GLU A 584 22.41 43.25 20.17
C GLU A 584 22.97 44.65 19.85
N LYS A 585 23.10 45.00 18.55
CA LYS A 585 23.55 46.32 18.09
C LYS A 585 22.51 47.44 18.32
N LEU A 586 21.23 47.11 18.47
CA LEU A 586 20.18 48.06 18.86
C LEU A 586 20.08 48.21 20.39
N ASP A 587 20.26 47.11 21.12
CA ASP A 587 20.19 47.08 22.59
C ASP A 587 21.37 47.84 23.21
N THR A 588 22.60 47.57 22.76
CA THR A 588 23.79 48.36 23.13
C THR A 588 23.67 49.85 22.76
N LYS A 589 23.00 50.18 21.65
CA LYS A 589 22.67 51.58 21.30
C LYS A 589 21.63 52.16 22.25
N CYS A 590 20.61 51.39 22.63
CA CYS A 590 19.58 51.79 23.58
C CYS A 590 20.20 52.07 24.97
N SER A 591 21.04 51.16 25.48
CA SER A 591 21.78 51.36 26.73
C SER A 591 22.64 52.63 26.70
N ARG A 592 23.34 52.92 25.59
CA ARG A 592 24.09 54.17 25.44
C ARG A 592 23.18 55.40 25.46
N GLN A 593 22.07 55.39 24.73
CA GLN A 593 21.11 56.50 24.73
C GLN A 593 20.45 56.69 26.11
N GLN A 594 20.28 55.62 26.88
CA GLN A 594 19.76 55.66 28.24
C GLN A 594 20.79 56.20 29.25
N GLN A 595 22.09 55.92 29.05
CA GLN A 595 23.18 56.58 29.79
C GLN A 595 23.27 58.07 29.43
N GLU A 596 23.27 58.43 28.15
CA GLU A 596 23.28 59.83 27.68
C GLU A 596 22.08 60.62 28.24
N LEU A 597 20.91 59.98 28.37
CA LEU A 597 19.73 60.55 29.03
C LEU A 597 19.92 60.72 30.54
N GLN A 598 20.59 59.79 31.23
CA GLN A 598 20.85 59.90 32.66
C GLN A 598 21.92 60.97 32.94
N ASP A 599 23.03 60.99 32.20
CA ASP A 599 24.06 62.04 32.26
C ASP A 599 23.46 63.44 32.05
N SER A 600 22.41 63.54 31.22
CA SER A 600 21.65 64.78 30.98
C SER A 600 20.75 65.17 32.15
N LYS A 601 20.16 64.21 32.88
CA LYS A 601 19.40 64.47 34.12
C LYS A 601 20.32 64.91 35.25
N ASP A 602 21.42 64.20 35.47
CA ASP A 602 22.40 64.48 36.52
C ASP A 602 22.99 65.90 36.34
N GLN A 603 23.24 66.30 35.08
CA GLN A 603 23.61 67.68 34.73
C GLN A 603 22.49 68.70 35.02
N ASN A 604 21.23 68.37 34.74
CA ASN A 604 20.10 69.26 35.04
C ASN A 604 19.88 69.41 36.55
N GLU A 605 19.94 68.33 37.34
CA GLU A 605 19.89 68.38 38.80
C GLU A 605 21.03 69.24 39.37
N LEU A 606 22.26 69.08 38.87
CA LEU A 606 23.40 69.91 39.26
C LEU A 606 23.19 71.39 38.94
N LEU A 607 22.55 71.70 37.80
CA LEU A 607 22.16 73.07 37.45
C LEU A 607 21.05 73.61 38.35
N GLU A 608 20.06 72.81 38.73
CA GLU A 608 19.01 73.18 39.69
C GLU A 608 19.57 73.45 41.08
N PHE A 609 20.44 72.58 41.61
CA PHE A 609 21.20 72.84 42.85
C PHE A 609 21.99 74.15 42.77
N ARG A 610 22.62 74.44 41.63
CA ARG A 610 23.38 75.67 41.43
C ARG A 610 22.49 76.91 41.30
N ILE A 611 21.30 76.79 40.73
CA ILE A 611 20.29 77.85 40.69
C ILE A 611 19.83 78.15 42.12
N LEU A 612 19.43 77.13 42.89
CA LEU A 612 19.00 77.28 44.29
C LEU A 612 20.10 77.91 45.16
N GLU A 613 21.36 77.49 45.00
CA GLU A 613 22.49 78.11 45.69
C GLU A 613 22.65 79.59 45.34
N LEU A 614 22.53 79.94 44.05
CA LEU A 614 22.60 81.32 43.59
C LEU A 614 21.40 82.16 44.05
N GLU A 615 20.21 81.59 44.17
CA GLU A 615 19.03 82.24 44.73
C GLU A 615 19.18 82.50 46.23
N VAL A 616 19.64 81.52 47.02
CA VAL A 616 19.94 81.70 48.45
C VAL A 616 21.03 82.77 48.66
N ARG A 617 22.08 82.77 47.83
CA ARG A 617 23.12 83.82 47.82
C ARG A 617 22.54 85.19 47.43
N HIS A 618 21.65 85.25 46.45
CA HIS A 618 21.04 86.51 46.02
C HIS A 618 20.07 87.07 47.08
N VAL A 619 19.30 86.21 47.76
CA VAL A 619 18.40 86.58 48.86
C VAL A 619 19.18 87.07 50.08
N THR A 620 20.22 86.36 50.50
CA THR A 620 21.06 86.80 51.65
C THR A 620 21.77 88.12 51.39
N VAL A 621 22.27 88.35 50.16
CA VAL A 621 22.85 89.63 49.75
C VAL A 621 21.80 90.76 49.67
N PHE A 622 20.58 90.49 49.18
CA PHE A 622 19.51 91.50 49.15
C PHE A 622 18.94 91.83 50.54
N ALA A 623 18.94 90.86 51.46
CA ALA A 623 18.45 91.03 52.83
C ALA A 623 19.45 91.73 53.77
N GLY A 624 20.70 91.95 53.33
CA GLY A 624 21.73 92.61 54.15
C GLY A 624 22.18 91.81 55.38
N ILE A 625 22.00 90.49 55.37
CA ILE A 625 22.30 89.62 56.53
C ILE A 625 23.78 89.24 56.52
N ASP A 626 24.56 89.81 57.42
CA ASP A 626 25.98 89.45 57.63
C ASP A 626 26.06 88.03 58.23
N LEU A 627 26.54 87.07 57.43
CA LEU A 627 26.41 85.63 57.67
C LEU A 627 27.25 85.07 58.83
N LYS A 628 27.98 85.93 59.56
CA LYS A 628 28.81 85.57 60.73
C LYS A 628 28.04 84.96 61.93
N VAL A 629 26.71 85.07 61.95
CA VAL A 629 25.90 84.67 63.13
C VAL A 629 25.40 83.22 63.06
N ILE A 630 25.30 82.60 61.88
CA ILE A 630 24.77 81.22 61.71
C ILE A 630 25.90 80.17 61.79
N ALA A 631 26.82 80.34 62.74
CA ALA A 631 27.95 79.45 63.00
C ALA A 631 27.85 78.69 64.33
N CYS A 632 26.64 78.61 64.93
CA CYS A 632 26.41 78.02 66.25
C CYS A 632 25.03 77.34 66.38
N ARG A 633 24.82 76.17 65.74
CA ARG A 633 23.81 75.16 66.15
C ARG A 633 23.96 73.83 65.37
N THR A 634 24.83 72.95 65.86
CA THR A 634 24.85 71.52 65.50
C THR A 634 24.00 70.71 66.48
N PRO A 635 22.98 69.96 66.02
CA PRO A 635 22.55 68.71 66.66
C PRO A 635 23.49 67.56 66.27
N ARG A 636 23.50 66.48 67.06
CA ARG A 636 24.21 65.23 66.75
C ARG A 636 23.20 64.10 66.49
N GLY A 637 23.59 63.12 65.68
CA GLY A 637 22.86 61.87 65.47
C GLY A 637 21.76 61.95 64.41
N ASN A 638 21.40 60.87 63.71
CA ASN A 638 21.96 59.51 63.69
C ASN A 638 21.95 58.99 62.25
N VAL A 639 22.88 58.10 61.91
CA VAL A 639 22.79 57.24 60.71
C VAL A 639 23.17 55.83 61.12
N THR A 640 22.30 54.88 60.76
CA THR A 640 22.53 53.44 60.67
C THR A 640 22.29 53.04 59.23
#